data_AF-A0A8K0TTF2-F1
#
_entry.id   AF-A0A8K0TTF2-F1
#
_cell.length_a   1.000
_cell.length_b   1.000
_cell.length_c   1.000
_cell.angle_alpha   90.00
_cell.angle_beta   90.00
_cell.angle_gamma   90.00
#
_symmetry.space_group_name_H-M   'P 1'
#
loop_
_entity.id
_entity.type
_entity.pdbx_description
1 polymer ?
#
loop_
_entity_poly.entity_id
_entity_poly.type
_entity_poly.pdbx_seq_one_letter_code
_entity_poly.pdbx_strand_id
1 'polypeptide(L)'
;MRSSPPKPVHSVDKYNVMATSRLWRSVVTNVFAKEFPRVPLRHVLVDTASMLLASDPLSLNGIILTENMFGDILSDQAGGITNSTDLLASAAVPTTPTAIRCRGIFEPMNLKGNGTLVNPLGIIQAVAHMLDLSFGLHEEADALSKAIRRTLDPIELVGSDCRTVDLGGKASANEFMDTLLHNLDYYLEAVNSAEAAGERVVASPADSGIFMPPSPGQRPMGVIEKILTHAGIGLKTPEVRPGDMICVRVDWTITSELLWAGMEKTYDQMGRPRPYRNDRLWLAVDHTVDPRTNDRPRQQGLMAKAEKFRREAKIIDFLPANTSIMHTDFTRERAQPGRIVVGSDSHTCSSGSMGSLAVGFGAADVVMPMVTGETWFRAPEVCRINFVGALAFGVGGKDVILHILGLFKRNTIAFQRAVEYGGPGLAELSMDARFAIANMTTEFGGMGACFEADGATASWIAGRQHPQHREGGLYFRADPDAQYAEERTINLSEVKVTVAMHPNPDDVVPIPEKVGMKLDGCFIGACTTTEEDLILAALVLEAGLREGLRPVTHGKRRVTPGSLIIIKNLERMGLTDAFKQAGFEIGAPGCSYCVGINDVDVAGEGEVWLSSQNRNFRNRMGKGSIGNITCAAAVAASSFGMEVADPAWLLEKIDRNKYERFIKAPKGLSSATFEVAEPQPDMSVASSALQTVGQEGLAPVSSVSRVVRSKVQRFAENVDT
;
A
#
# COMPACT_ATOMS: atom_id res chain seq x y z
N MET A 1 -8.19 -6.03 -20.98
CA MET A 1 -8.59 -7.28 -20.27
C MET A 1 -8.18 -7.14 -18.81
N ARG A 2 -8.99 -7.58 -17.84
CA ARG A 2 -8.70 -7.42 -16.38
C ARG A 2 -7.63 -8.40 -15.83
N SER A 3 -6.99 -9.21 -16.68
CA SER A 3 -5.93 -10.16 -16.30
C SER A 3 -5.03 -10.46 -17.51
N SER A 4 -3.71 -10.56 -17.30
CA SER A 4 -2.73 -10.98 -18.31
C SER A 4 -1.79 -12.06 -17.74
N PRO A 5 -1.71 -13.28 -18.33
CA PRO A 5 -2.57 -13.76 -19.42
C PRO A 5 -4.04 -13.87 -18.98
N PRO A 6 -4.99 -13.93 -19.92
CA PRO A 6 -6.42 -13.98 -19.60
C PRO A 6 -6.76 -15.24 -18.80
N LYS A 7 -7.53 -15.08 -17.71
CA LYS A 7 -8.06 -16.23 -16.97
C LYS A 7 -9.02 -17.04 -17.86
N PRO A 8 -9.11 -18.37 -17.65
CA PRO A 8 -10.01 -19.20 -18.43
C PRO A 8 -11.47 -18.82 -18.18
N VAL A 9 -12.27 -18.73 -19.25
CA VAL A 9 -13.73 -18.63 -19.15
C VAL A 9 -14.30 -20.04 -19.04
N HIS A 10 -15.12 -20.28 -18.01
CA HIS A 10 -15.81 -21.54 -17.82
C HIS A 10 -17.20 -21.47 -18.47
N SER A 11 -17.35 -22.01 -19.67
CA SER A 11 -18.65 -22.13 -20.33
C SER A 11 -19.43 -23.29 -19.74
N VAL A 12 -20.54 -23.01 -19.07
CA VAL A 12 -21.35 -24.02 -18.40
C VAL A 12 -22.58 -24.37 -19.23
N ASP A 13 -22.84 -25.67 -19.38
CA ASP A 13 -23.97 -26.18 -20.16
C ASP A 13 -24.40 -27.60 -19.71
N LYS A 14 -25.40 -28.18 -20.38
CA LYS A 14 -25.73 -29.61 -20.26
C LYS A 14 -25.80 -30.29 -21.63
N TYR A 15 -24.76 -30.15 -22.45
CA TYR A 15 -24.74 -30.63 -23.85
C TYR A 15 -25.01 -32.14 -23.99
N ASN A 16 -24.70 -32.93 -22.97
CA ASN A 16 -24.89 -34.38 -22.98
C ASN A 16 -26.37 -34.78 -22.93
N VAL A 17 -27.26 -33.89 -22.46
CA VAL A 17 -28.70 -34.15 -22.34
C VAL A 17 -29.51 -33.22 -23.24
N MET A 18 -29.18 -31.92 -23.28
CA MET A 18 -30.01 -30.89 -23.91
C MET A 18 -29.50 -30.50 -25.30
N ALA A 19 -30.40 -30.51 -26.29
CA ALA A 19 -30.08 -30.09 -27.66
C ALA A 19 -29.73 -28.60 -27.74
N THR A 20 -30.41 -27.75 -26.96
CA THR A 20 -30.11 -26.32 -26.85
C THR A 20 -28.70 -26.08 -26.29
N SER A 21 -28.28 -26.84 -25.28
CA SER A 21 -26.91 -26.78 -24.76
C SER A 21 -25.85 -27.24 -25.77
N ARG A 22 -26.18 -28.13 -26.72
CA ARG A 22 -25.27 -28.47 -27.84
C ARG A 22 -25.10 -27.29 -28.79
N LEU A 23 -26.19 -26.57 -29.07
CA LEU A 23 -26.13 -25.32 -29.87
C LEU A 23 -25.31 -24.26 -29.14
N TRP A 24 -25.57 -24.03 -27.85
CA TRP A 24 -24.81 -23.11 -27.00
C TRP A 24 -23.31 -23.40 -27.07
N ARG A 25 -22.90 -24.65 -26.80
CA ARG A 25 -21.49 -25.06 -26.84
C ARG A 25 -20.85 -24.79 -28.20
N SER A 26 -21.57 -25.09 -29.30
CA SER A 26 -21.10 -24.82 -30.66
C SER A 26 -20.91 -23.31 -30.90
N VAL A 27 -21.89 -22.49 -30.54
CA VAL A 27 -21.85 -21.03 -30.70
C VAL A 27 -20.71 -20.43 -29.88
N VAL A 28 -20.62 -20.74 -28.58
CA VAL A 28 -19.56 -20.22 -27.70
C VAL A 28 -18.18 -20.62 -28.21
N THR A 29 -18.00 -21.88 -28.63
CA THR A 29 -16.72 -22.34 -29.20
C THR A 29 -16.35 -21.54 -30.46
N ASN A 30 -17.32 -21.32 -31.36
CA ASN A 30 -17.08 -20.57 -32.60
C ASN A 30 -16.77 -19.10 -32.34
N VAL A 31 -17.48 -18.46 -31.41
CA VAL A 31 -17.27 -17.04 -31.04
C VAL A 31 -15.89 -16.88 -30.41
N PHE A 32 -15.53 -17.71 -29.43
CA PHE A 32 -14.21 -17.61 -28.80
C PHE A 32 -13.07 -17.88 -29.80
N ALA A 33 -13.23 -18.86 -30.70
CA ALA A 33 -12.22 -19.13 -31.72
C ALA A 33 -12.03 -17.96 -32.71
N LYS A 34 -13.10 -17.24 -33.06
CA LYS A 34 -13.06 -16.16 -34.06
C LYS A 34 -12.74 -14.80 -33.45
N GLU A 35 -13.38 -14.46 -32.34
CA GLU A 35 -13.40 -13.12 -31.76
C GLU A 35 -12.49 -13.00 -30.52
N PHE A 36 -12.29 -14.10 -29.78
CA PHE A 36 -11.50 -14.10 -28.54
C PHE A 36 -10.40 -15.19 -28.50
N PRO A 37 -9.56 -15.34 -29.55
CA PRO A 37 -8.64 -16.48 -29.67
C PRO A 37 -7.56 -16.53 -28.59
N ARG A 38 -7.34 -15.42 -27.87
CA ARG A 38 -6.38 -15.31 -26.77
C ARG A 38 -6.96 -15.68 -25.39
N VAL A 39 -8.28 -15.86 -25.28
CA VAL A 39 -8.96 -16.16 -24.02
C VAL A 39 -9.13 -17.67 -23.89
N PRO A 40 -8.51 -18.32 -22.89
CA PRO A 40 -8.69 -19.77 -22.71
C PRO A 40 -10.16 -20.10 -22.41
N LEU A 41 -10.75 -21.04 -23.14
CA LEU A 41 -12.13 -21.48 -22.95
C LEU A 41 -12.16 -22.91 -22.39
N ARG A 42 -12.96 -23.14 -21.34
CA ARG A 42 -13.22 -24.48 -20.78
C ARG A 42 -14.72 -24.74 -20.74
N HIS A 43 -15.15 -25.86 -21.31
CA HIS A 43 -16.55 -26.29 -21.20
C HIS A 43 -16.73 -27.18 -19.97
N VAL A 44 -17.71 -26.86 -19.13
CA VAL A 44 -18.01 -27.57 -17.87
C VAL A 44 -19.48 -27.95 -17.87
N LEU A 45 -19.81 -29.16 -17.44
CA LEU A 45 -21.21 -29.55 -17.26
C LEU A 45 -21.79 -28.90 -16.01
N VAL A 46 -23.05 -28.44 -16.04
CA VAL A 46 -23.66 -27.71 -14.91
C VAL A 46 -23.68 -28.49 -13.59
N ASP A 47 -23.83 -29.81 -13.62
CA ASP A 47 -23.73 -30.67 -12.43
C ASP A 47 -22.30 -30.73 -11.88
N THR A 48 -21.29 -30.73 -12.76
CA THR A 48 -19.88 -30.61 -12.33
C THR A 48 -19.60 -29.22 -11.79
N ALA A 49 -20.08 -28.17 -12.45
CA ALA A 49 -19.92 -26.79 -11.99
C ALA A 49 -20.60 -26.58 -10.62
N SER A 50 -21.80 -27.12 -10.44
CA SER A 50 -22.54 -27.09 -9.18
C SER A 50 -21.80 -27.84 -8.06
N MET A 51 -21.28 -29.04 -8.33
CA MET A 51 -20.47 -29.80 -7.38
C MET A 51 -19.19 -29.05 -7.00
N LEU A 52 -18.49 -28.48 -7.98
CA LEU A 52 -17.29 -27.67 -7.77
C LEU A 52 -17.62 -26.44 -6.93
N LEU A 53 -18.69 -25.72 -7.26
CA LEU A 53 -19.12 -24.54 -6.51
C LEU A 53 -19.41 -24.89 -5.04
N ALA A 54 -20.03 -26.03 -4.76
CA ALA A 54 -20.33 -26.47 -3.40
C ALA A 54 -19.11 -26.99 -2.61
N SER A 55 -18.08 -27.53 -3.28
CA SER A 55 -16.93 -28.19 -2.62
C SER A 55 -15.66 -27.34 -2.59
N ASP A 56 -15.41 -26.58 -3.66
CA ASP A 56 -14.33 -25.61 -3.81
C ASP A 56 -14.82 -24.44 -4.67
N PRO A 57 -15.55 -23.46 -4.07
CA PRO A 57 -16.16 -22.34 -4.79
C PRO A 57 -15.18 -21.52 -5.64
N LEU A 58 -13.87 -21.54 -5.30
CA LEU A 58 -12.84 -20.75 -5.98
C LEU A 58 -12.26 -21.45 -7.22
N SER A 59 -12.54 -22.74 -7.40
CA SER A 59 -12.00 -23.56 -8.51
C SER A 59 -12.39 -23.08 -9.92
N LEU A 60 -13.56 -22.42 -10.04
CA LEU A 60 -14.05 -21.84 -11.30
C LEU A 60 -13.54 -20.42 -11.56
N ASN A 61 -12.56 -19.95 -10.78
CA ASN A 61 -11.86 -18.67 -10.90
C ASN A 61 -12.73 -17.38 -10.88
N GLY A 62 -14.04 -17.52 -10.69
CA GLY A 62 -15.03 -16.46 -10.70
C GLY A 62 -15.55 -16.06 -12.08
N ILE A 63 -15.21 -16.77 -13.17
CA ILE A 63 -15.63 -16.43 -14.54
C ILE A 63 -16.44 -17.57 -15.16
N ILE A 64 -17.77 -17.47 -15.02
CA ILE A 64 -18.74 -18.42 -15.56
C ILE A 64 -19.52 -17.76 -16.70
N LEU A 65 -19.62 -18.45 -17.83
CA LEU A 65 -20.45 -18.06 -18.98
C LEU A 65 -21.50 -19.13 -19.22
N THR A 66 -22.78 -18.82 -19.07
CA THR A 66 -23.85 -19.83 -19.12
C THR A 66 -25.15 -19.29 -19.69
N GLU A 67 -26.05 -20.17 -20.13
CA GLU A 67 -27.41 -19.79 -20.51
C GLU A 67 -28.25 -19.45 -19.27
N ASN A 68 -29.31 -18.66 -19.47
CA ASN A 68 -30.10 -18.05 -18.38
C ASN A 68 -30.54 -19.06 -17.31
N MET A 69 -31.11 -20.19 -17.73
CA MET A 69 -31.62 -21.23 -16.82
C MET A 69 -30.55 -21.78 -15.86
N PHE A 70 -29.33 -22.01 -16.35
CA PHE A 70 -28.23 -22.47 -15.50
C PHE A 70 -27.57 -21.32 -14.74
N GLY A 71 -27.64 -20.10 -15.28
CA GLY A 71 -27.24 -18.87 -14.59
C GLY A 71 -27.96 -18.74 -13.26
N ASP A 72 -29.30 -18.77 -13.30
CA ASP A 72 -30.17 -18.68 -12.12
C ASP A 72 -29.82 -19.75 -11.07
N ILE A 73 -29.66 -21.01 -11.50
CA ILE A 73 -29.32 -22.12 -10.59
C ILE A 73 -27.96 -21.90 -9.91
N LEU A 74 -26.94 -21.49 -10.67
CA LEU A 74 -25.59 -21.32 -10.13
C LEU A 74 -25.48 -20.07 -9.25
N SER A 75 -26.20 -18.99 -9.57
CA SER A 75 -26.26 -17.81 -8.72
C SER A 75 -26.99 -18.09 -7.40
N ASP A 76 -28.09 -18.85 -7.43
CA ASP A 76 -28.81 -19.26 -6.21
C ASP A 76 -27.94 -20.17 -5.33
N GLN A 77 -27.21 -21.10 -5.94
CA GLN A 77 -26.25 -21.94 -5.23
C GLN A 77 -25.12 -21.12 -4.61
N ALA A 78 -24.59 -20.13 -5.34
CA ALA A 78 -23.59 -19.21 -4.80
C ALA A 78 -24.14 -18.45 -3.58
N GLY A 79 -25.36 -17.92 -3.67
CA GLY A 79 -26.05 -17.26 -2.55
C GLY A 79 -26.28 -18.20 -1.36
N GLY A 80 -26.62 -19.46 -1.61
CA GLY A 80 -26.76 -20.49 -0.59
C GLY A 80 -25.44 -20.80 0.13
N ILE A 81 -24.32 -20.87 -0.60
CA ILE A 81 -22.98 -21.08 -0.01
C ILE A 81 -22.59 -19.91 0.89
N THR A 82 -22.95 -18.68 0.52
CA THR A 82 -22.72 -17.49 1.33
C THR A 82 -23.75 -17.27 2.43
N ASN A 83 -24.70 -18.20 2.59
CA ASN A 83 -25.80 -18.15 3.56
C ASN A 83 -26.67 -16.88 3.45
N SER A 84 -26.70 -16.26 2.27
CA SER A 84 -27.49 -15.07 1.97
C SER A 84 -27.64 -14.96 0.46
N THR A 85 -28.90 -15.03 -0.02
CA THR A 85 -29.21 -14.86 -1.43
C THR A 85 -29.03 -13.40 -1.85
N ASP A 86 -29.23 -12.44 -0.95
CA ASP A 86 -29.34 -10.99 -1.25
C ASP A 86 -27.99 -10.28 -1.45
N LEU A 87 -26.90 -11.04 -1.64
CA LEU A 87 -25.54 -10.51 -1.79
C LEU A 87 -25.14 -10.21 -3.22
N LEU A 88 -25.79 -10.82 -4.21
CA LEU A 88 -25.41 -10.69 -5.61
C LEU A 88 -26.43 -9.85 -6.37
N ALA A 89 -25.93 -8.94 -7.20
CA ALA A 89 -26.75 -8.23 -8.16
C ALA A 89 -26.85 -8.99 -9.48
N SER A 90 -27.98 -8.86 -10.16
CA SER A 90 -28.19 -9.34 -11.53
C SER A 90 -28.57 -8.17 -12.44
N ALA A 91 -28.23 -8.31 -13.73
CA ALA A 91 -28.62 -7.37 -14.76
C ALA A 91 -28.90 -8.11 -16.08
N ALA A 92 -30.07 -7.85 -16.66
CA ALA A 92 -30.40 -8.27 -18.02
C ALA A 92 -30.14 -7.09 -18.98
N VAL A 93 -29.11 -7.22 -19.81
CA VAL A 93 -28.66 -6.15 -20.71
C VAL A 93 -28.68 -6.58 -22.19
N PRO A 94 -29.18 -5.75 -23.12
CA PRO A 94 -29.12 -6.07 -24.55
C PRO A 94 -27.68 -6.16 -25.07
N THR A 95 -27.39 -7.23 -25.81
CA THR A 95 -26.08 -7.52 -26.39
C THR A 95 -25.87 -6.78 -27.70
N THR A 96 -25.39 -5.53 -27.65
CA THR A 96 -24.66 -4.92 -28.79
C THR A 96 -23.80 -3.73 -28.32
N PRO A 97 -22.47 -3.74 -28.56
CA PRO A 97 -21.53 -2.75 -28.00
C PRO A 97 -21.41 -1.48 -28.89
N THR A 98 -22.51 -0.94 -29.40
CA THR A 98 -22.46 0.22 -30.34
C THR A 98 -23.18 1.47 -29.84
N ALA A 99 -23.77 1.47 -28.64
CA ALA A 99 -24.39 2.67 -28.08
C ALA A 99 -23.91 2.92 -26.65
N ILE A 100 -23.50 4.15 -26.40
CA ILE A 100 -22.97 4.73 -25.14
C ILE A 100 -23.96 4.62 -23.94
N ARG A 101 -25.11 3.95 -24.11
CA ARG A 101 -26.12 3.68 -23.07
C ARG A 101 -26.86 2.38 -23.36
N CYS A 102 -26.65 1.36 -22.54
CA CYS A 102 -27.42 0.12 -22.61
C CYS A 102 -28.74 0.29 -21.85
N ARG A 103 -29.91 -0.07 -22.40
CA ARG A 103 -31.16 -0.11 -21.61
C ARG A 103 -31.30 -1.50 -21.00
N GLY A 104 -30.85 -1.66 -19.76
CA GLY A 104 -30.94 -2.91 -19.01
C GLY A 104 -32.12 -2.95 -18.02
N ILE A 105 -32.49 -4.14 -17.60
CA ILE A 105 -33.27 -4.39 -16.39
C ILE A 105 -32.28 -4.83 -15.32
N PHE A 106 -32.32 -4.20 -14.15
CA PHE A 106 -31.45 -4.49 -13.02
C PHE A 106 -32.35 -4.96 -11.90
N GLU A 107 -32.24 -6.23 -11.50
CA GLU A 107 -33.22 -6.80 -10.59
C GLU A 107 -32.92 -6.40 -9.15
N PRO A 108 -33.88 -5.81 -8.42
CA PRO A 108 -33.77 -5.69 -6.99
C PRO A 108 -34.09 -7.06 -6.35
N MET A 109 -33.17 -7.55 -5.50
CA MET A 109 -33.46 -8.73 -4.67
C MET A 109 -34.52 -8.42 -3.61
N ASN A 110 -35.26 -9.45 -3.23
CA ASN A 110 -36.53 -9.38 -2.53
C ASN A 110 -36.35 -8.92 -1.06
N LEU A 111 -36.70 -7.68 -0.73
CA LEU A 111 -36.61 -7.11 0.64
C LEU A 111 -37.58 -7.75 1.67
N LYS A 112 -38.27 -8.84 1.34
CA LYS A 112 -39.26 -9.51 2.20
C LYS A 112 -38.62 -10.42 3.26
N GLY A 113 -37.58 -9.93 3.93
CA GLY A 113 -37.01 -10.53 5.14
C GLY A 113 -37.67 -9.98 6.42
N ASN A 114 -37.80 -10.80 7.45
CA ASN A 114 -38.27 -10.37 8.78
C ASN A 114 -37.27 -9.37 9.40
N GLY A 115 -37.42 -8.06 9.13
CA GLY A 115 -36.97 -6.89 9.90
C GLY A 115 -35.47 -6.70 10.21
N THR A 116 -34.72 -7.75 10.49
CA THR A 116 -33.31 -7.77 10.95
C THR A 116 -32.37 -8.57 10.06
N LEU A 117 -32.91 -9.29 9.06
CA LEU A 117 -32.17 -10.12 8.10
C LEU A 117 -32.12 -9.51 6.68
N VAL A 118 -32.35 -8.20 6.55
CA VAL A 118 -32.38 -7.53 5.25
C VAL A 118 -30.99 -7.00 4.93
N ASN A 119 -30.40 -7.48 3.83
CA ASN A 119 -29.12 -7.00 3.33
C ASN A 119 -29.32 -6.10 2.10
N PRO A 120 -28.90 -4.83 2.14
CA PRO A 120 -29.09 -3.92 1.01
C PRO A 120 -28.08 -4.13 -0.13
N LEU A 121 -27.05 -4.97 0.04
CA LEU A 121 -25.92 -5.07 -0.90
C LEU A 121 -26.30 -5.45 -2.33
N GLY A 122 -27.21 -6.41 -2.53
CA GLY A 122 -27.65 -6.80 -3.87
C GLY A 122 -28.25 -5.63 -4.64
N ILE A 123 -29.10 -4.83 -3.99
CA ILE A 123 -29.71 -3.64 -4.59
C ILE A 123 -28.65 -2.57 -4.88
N ILE A 124 -27.73 -2.33 -3.97
CA ILE A 124 -26.65 -1.34 -4.16
C ILE A 124 -25.77 -1.73 -5.35
N GLN A 125 -25.41 -3.01 -5.46
CA GLN A 125 -24.62 -3.50 -6.59
C GLN A 125 -25.39 -3.43 -7.91
N ALA A 126 -26.71 -3.65 -7.90
CA ALA A 126 -27.56 -3.46 -9.08
C ALA A 126 -27.56 -1.99 -9.52
N VAL A 127 -27.57 -1.04 -8.57
CA VAL A 127 -27.38 0.39 -8.86
C VAL A 127 -25.99 0.65 -9.47
N ALA A 128 -24.93 0.04 -8.94
CA ALA A 128 -23.58 0.16 -9.52
C ALA A 128 -23.55 -0.32 -10.97
N HIS A 129 -24.16 -1.47 -11.27
CA HIS A 129 -24.28 -1.98 -12.65
C HIS A 129 -25.10 -1.05 -13.55
N MET A 130 -26.17 -0.45 -13.02
CA MET A 130 -26.98 0.51 -13.76
C MET A 130 -26.19 1.78 -14.10
N LEU A 131 -25.43 2.33 -13.14
CA LEU A 131 -24.54 3.47 -13.37
C LEU A 131 -23.51 3.16 -14.47
N ASP A 132 -22.84 2.01 -14.36
CA ASP A 132 -21.80 1.53 -15.26
C ASP A 132 -22.34 1.27 -16.68
N LEU A 133 -23.33 0.37 -16.82
CA LEU A 133 -23.77 -0.17 -18.10
C LEU A 133 -24.81 0.72 -18.81
N SER A 134 -25.70 1.36 -18.06
CA SER A 134 -26.82 2.13 -18.64
C SER A 134 -26.57 3.61 -18.74
N PHE A 135 -25.85 4.20 -17.78
CA PHE A 135 -25.62 5.64 -17.75
C PHE A 135 -24.23 6.06 -18.23
N GLY A 136 -23.28 5.12 -18.34
CA GLY A 136 -21.88 5.43 -18.67
C GLY A 136 -21.17 6.21 -17.56
N LEU A 137 -21.65 6.07 -16.33
CA LEU A 137 -21.14 6.71 -15.11
C LEU A 137 -20.18 5.74 -14.42
N HIS A 138 -19.09 5.41 -15.12
CA HIS A 138 -18.11 4.41 -14.71
C HIS A 138 -17.41 4.79 -13.40
N GLU A 139 -17.04 6.06 -13.25
CA GLU A 139 -16.33 6.56 -12.07
C GLU A 139 -17.24 6.55 -10.82
N GLU A 140 -18.52 6.88 -10.97
CA GLU A 140 -19.49 6.82 -9.88
C GLU A 140 -19.84 5.38 -9.50
N ALA A 141 -19.93 4.47 -10.48
CA ALA A 141 -20.10 3.04 -10.22
C ALA A 141 -18.89 2.44 -9.47
N ASP A 142 -17.67 2.85 -9.84
CA ASP A 142 -16.45 2.46 -9.16
C ASP A 142 -16.36 3.07 -7.75
N ALA A 143 -16.72 4.35 -7.58
CA ALA A 143 -16.83 4.99 -6.27
C ALA A 143 -17.80 4.22 -5.34
N LEU A 144 -18.94 3.78 -5.86
CA LEU A 144 -19.89 2.94 -5.10
C LEU A 144 -19.29 1.57 -4.75
N SER A 145 -18.62 0.93 -5.69
CA SER A 145 -17.94 -0.36 -5.45
C SER A 145 -16.85 -0.24 -4.38
N LYS A 146 -16.09 0.86 -4.39
CA LYS A 146 -15.08 1.20 -3.38
C LYS A 146 -15.70 1.50 -2.02
N ALA A 147 -16.82 2.22 -1.99
CA ALA A 147 -17.57 2.49 -0.76
C ALA A 147 -18.09 1.20 -0.11
N ILE A 148 -18.64 0.26 -0.91
CA ILE A 148 -19.09 -1.05 -0.42
C ILE A 148 -17.93 -1.80 0.25
N ARG A 149 -16.78 -1.89 -0.43
CA ARG A 149 -15.58 -2.54 0.13
C ARG A 149 -15.14 -1.86 1.43
N ARG A 150 -15.01 -0.53 1.42
CA ARG A 150 -14.64 0.25 2.61
C ARG A 150 -15.56 -0.02 3.79
N THR A 151 -16.86 -0.14 3.56
CA THR A 151 -17.85 -0.46 4.62
C THR A 151 -17.65 -1.87 5.18
N LEU A 152 -17.38 -2.85 4.31
CA LEU A 152 -17.28 -4.27 4.66
C LEU A 152 -15.91 -4.71 5.17
N ASP A 153 -14.84 -4.05 4.74
CA ASP A 153 -13.47 -4.43 5.04
C ASP A 153 -13.20 -4.26 6.55
N PRO A 154 -12.35 -5.11 7.16
CA PRO A 154 -12.02 -5.01 8.57
C PRO A 154 -11.15 -3.78 8.86
N ILE A 155 -11.09 -3.37 10.13
CA ILE A 155 -10.38 -2.15 10.56
C ILE A 155 -8.89 -2.18 10.20
N GLU A 156 -8.25 -3.35 10.25
CA GLU A 156 -6.84 -3.49 9.84
C GLU A 156 -6.60 -3.19 8.36
N LEU A 157 -7.61 -3.34 7.49
CA LEU A 157 -7.58 -2.90 6.08
C LEU A 157 -8.12 -1.47 5.92
N VAL A 158 -8.16 -0.71 7.03
CA VAL A 158 -8.73 0.62 7.13
C VAL A 158 -10.23 0.62 6.78
N GLY A 159 -10.93 -0.51 6.87
CA GLY A 159 -12.36 -0.58 6.63
C GLY A 159 -13.19 -0.15 7.84
N SER A 160 -14.52 -0.08 7.65
CA SER A 160 -15.47 0.26 8.72
C SER A 160 -15.91 -0.96 9.54
N ASP A 161 -15.55 -2.19 9.12
CA ASP A 161 -15.98 -3.47 9.69
C ASP A 161 -17.50 -3.53 9.96
N CYS A 162 -18.27 -2.85 9.12
CA CYS A 162 -19.71 -2.70 9.26
C CYS A 162 -20.39 -3.76 8.37
N ARG A 163 -20.67 -4.92 8.98
CA ARG A 163 -21.36 -6.04 8.33
C ARG A 163 -22.74 -6.23 8.95
N THR A 164 -23.73 -6.53 8.11
CA THR A 164 -25.05 -6.97 8.54
C THR A 164 -24.99 -8.36 9.17
N VAL A 165 -26.05 -8.76 9.88
CA VAL A 165 -26.10 -10.03 10.63
C VAL A 165 -25.90 -11.25 9.71
N ASP A 166 -26.47 -11.24 8.51
CA ASP A 166 -26.33 -12.30 7.51
C ASP A 166 -24.89 -12.45 6.98
N LEU A 167 -24.10 -11.37 7.05
CA LEU A 167 -22.67 -11.35 6.75
C LEU A 167 -21.78 -11.65 7.97
N GLY A 168 -22.37 -12.15 9.06
CA GLY A 168 -21.67 -12.46 10.31
C GLY A 168 -21.32 -11.23 11.16
N GLY A 169 -21.88 -10.07 10.84
CA GLY A 169 -21.71 -8.85 11.62
C GLY A 169 -22.83 -8.60 12.64
N LYS A 170 -22.93 -7.35 13.08
CA LYS A 170 -23.92 -6.91 14.08
C LYS A 170 -24.74 -5.70 13.64
N ALA A 171 -24.44 -5.12 12.49
CA ALA A 171 -25.11 -3.92 12.02
C ALA A 171 -26.54 -4.25 11.55
N SER A 172 -27.47 -3.35 11.85
CA SER A 172 -28.75 -3.27 11.17
C SER A 172 -28.56 -2.77 9.72
N ALA A 173 -29.57 -2.99 8.87
CA ALA A 173 -29.55 -2.47 7.51
C ALA A 173 -29.38 -0.93 7.47
N ASN A 174 -29.96 -0.20 8.43
CA ASN A 174 -29.83 1.26 8.52
C ASN A 174 -28.41 1.68 8.89
N GLU A 175 -27.80 1.05 9.90
CA GLU A 175 -26.41 1.35 10.28
C GLU A 175 -25.43 1.04 9.14
N PHE A 176 -25.67 -0.05 8.41
CA PHE A 176 -24.91 -0.39 7.21
C PHE A 176 -25.05 0.71 6.14
N MET A 177 -26.28 1.12 5.83
CA MET A 177 -26.54 2.16 4.84
C MET A 177 -25.95 3.52 5.22
N ASP A 178 -26.07 3.93 6.48
CA ASP A 178 -25.49 5.19 6.96
C ASP A 178 -23.96 5.18 6.81
N THR A 179 -23.32 4.06 7.17
CA THR A 179 -21.87 3.88 7.01
C THR A 179 -21.46 3.89 5.54
N LEU A 180 -22.21 3.19 4.69
CA LEU A 180 -21.98 3.15 3.24
C LEU A 180 -22.12 4.53 2.61
N LEU A 181 -23.19 5.27 2.92
CA LEU A 181 -23.42 6.61 2.37
C LEU A 181 -22.34 7.58 2.84
N HIS A 182 -21.88 7.47 4.10
CA HIS A 182 -20.73 8.22 4.58
C HIS A 182 -19.47 7.92 3.77
N ASN A 183 -19.15 6.64 3.54
CA ASN A 183 -17.99 6.26 2.73
C ASN A 183 -18.14 6.69 1.26
N LEU A 184 -19.34 6.58 0.69
CA LEU A 184 -19.65 6.97 -0.68
C LEU A 184 -19.44 8.47 -0.90
N ASP A 185 -19.83 9.32 0.05
CA ASP A 185 -19.61 10.76 -0.01
C ASP A 185 -18.13 11.13 -0.19
N TYR A 186 -17.22 10.35 0.40
CA TYR A 186 -15.77 10.56 0.30
C TYR A 186 -15.25 10.10 -1.07
N TYR A 187 -15.73 8.98 -1.59
CA TYR A 187 -15.34 8.50 -2.92
C TYR A 187 -15.94 9.33 -4.06
N LEU A 188 -17.15 9.87 -3.92
CA LEU A 188 -17.71 10.82 -4.88
C LEU A 188 -16.92 12.14 -4.89
N GLU A 189 -16.40 12.57 -3.74
CA GLU A 189 -15.47 13.69 -3.68
C GLU A 189 -14.15 13.41 -4.42
N ALA A 190 -13.69 12.15 -4.43
CA ALA A 190 -12.53 11.74 -5.24
C ALA A 190 -12.81 11.85 -6.75
N VAL A 191 -14.02 11.45 -7.18
CA VAL A 191 -14.45 11.66 -8.57
C VAL A 191 -14.48 13.17 -8.91
N ASN A 192 -15.08 13.98 -8.03
CA ASN A 192 -15.16 15.43 -8.24
C ASN A 192 -13.79 16.12 -8.25
N SER A 193 -12.87 15.72 -7.35
CA SER A 193 -11.51 16.31 -7.30
C SER A 193 -10.67 15.89 -8.51
N ALA A 194 -10.78 14.64 -8.95
CA ALA A 194 -10.13 14.18 -10.17
C ALA A 194 -10.61 14.94 -11.41
N GLU A 195 -11.93 15.19 -11.53
CA GLU A 195 -12.49 15.99 -12.62
C GLU A 195 -12.00 17.44 -12.58
N ALA A 196 -12.00 18.06 -11.39
CA ALA A 196 -11.52 19.43 -11.19
C ALA A 196 -10.02 19.58 -11.51
N ALA A 197 -9.23 18.54 -11.25
CA ALA A 197 -7.81 18.46 -11.58
C ALA A 197 -7.54 18.36 -13.09
N GLY A 198 -8.57 18.16 -13.93
CA GLY A 198 -8.40 17.93 -15.37
C GLY A 198 -7.90 16.52 -15.71
N GLU A 199 -7.73 15.66 -14.70
CA GLU A 199 -7.38 14.25 -14.86
C GLU A 199 -8.65 13.45 -15.21
N ARG A 200 -9.07 13.49 -16.47
CA ARG A 200 -9.72 12.29 -17.01
C ARG A 200 -8.67 11.21 -16.96
N VAL A 201 -8.93 10.13 -16.21
CA VAL A 201 -8.09 8.93 -16.14
C VAL A 201 -7.54 8.67 -17.54
N VAL A 202 -6.28 9.01 -17.76
CA VAL A 202 -5.59 8.61 -18.98
C VAL A 202 -5.63 7.10 -18.91
N ALA A 203 -6.30 6.48 -19.89
CA ALA A 203 -6.34 5.04 -20.01
C ALA A 203 -4.94 4.49 -19.73
N SER A 204 -4.88 3.46 -18.88
CA SER A 204 -3.62 2.78 -18.54
C SER A 204 -2.77 2.64 -19.82
N PRO A 205 -1.45 2.94 -19.77
CA PRO A 205 -0.55 2.83 -20.93
C PRO A 205 -0.59 1.45 -21.61
N ALA A 206 -1.18 0.45 -20.95
CA ALA A 206 -1.52 -0.85 -21.52
C ALA A 206 -2.33 -0.77 -22.84
N ASP A 207 -3.03 0.33 -23.13
CA ASP A 207 -3.80 0.48 -24.38
C ASP A 207 -3.00 1.09 -25.55
N SER A 208 -1.82 1.69 -25.33
CA SER A 208 -1.05 2.28 -26.44
C SER A 208 -0.04 1.34 -27.05
N GLY A 209 0.50 0.35 -26.33
CA GLY A 209 1.37 -0.72 -26.88
C GLY A 209 2.58 -0.25 -27.70
N ILE A 210 2.90 1.05 -27.66
CA ILE A 210 3.95 1.66 -28.49
C ILE A 210 5.18 1.82 -27.60
N PHE A 211 6.06 0.83 -27.70
CA PHE A 211 7.46 0.97 -27.33
C PHE A 211 8.07 2.06 -28.20
N MET A 212 8.31 3.24 -27.64
CA MET A 212 9.21 4.21 -28.28
C MET A 212 10.59 3.98 -27.69
N PRO A 213 11.60 3.55 -28.47
CA PRO A 213 12.97 3.60 -28.01
C PRO A 213 13.33 5.06 -27.66
N PRO A 214 14.34 5.29 -26.80
CA PRO A 214 14.82 6.64 -26.52
C PRO A 214 15.04 7.39 -27.83
N SER A 215 14.54 8.62 -27.91
CA SER A 215 14.60 9.40 -29.15
C SER A 215 16.06 9.60 -29.53
N PRO A 216 16.46 9.38 -30.81
CA PRO A 216 17.85 9.56 -31.22
C PRO A 216 18.36 10.96 -30.84
N GLY A 217 19.35 11.01 -29.93
CA GLY A 217 19.94 12.26 -29.43
C GLY A 217 19.57 12.68 -28.01
N GLN A 218 18.70 11.94 -27.29
CA GLN A 218 18.46 12.15 -25.85
C GLN A 218 19.67 11.71 -25.02
N ARG A 219 19.99 12.45 -23.95
CA ARG A 219 21.00 12.05 -22.96
C ARG A 219 20.55 10.78 -22.21
N PRO A 220 21.44 9.81 -21.95
CA PRO A 220 21.14 8.70 -21.05
C PRO A 220 20.73 9.19 -19.65
N MET A 221 19.62 8.68 -19.14
CA MET A 221 19.05 9.05 -17.84
C MET A 221 18.99 7.87 -16.87
N GLY A 222 19.26 8.17 -15.59
CA GLY A 222 18.95 7.26 -14.48
C GLY A 222 17.44 7.11 -14.26
N VAL A 223 17.03 6.16 -13.42
CA VAL A 223 15.61 5.95 -13.05
C VAL A 223 15.02 7.21 -12.43
N ILE A 224 15.73 7.87 -11.51
CA ILE A 224 15.24 9.09 -10.85
C ILE A 224 15.04 10.24 -11.85
N GLU A 225 15.97 10.40 -12.80
CA GLU A 225 15.88 11.41 -13.85
C GLU A 225 14.71 11.14 -14.79
N LYS A 226 14.44 9.86 -15.11
CA LYS A 226 13.27 9.42 -15.88
C LYS A 226 11.96 9.74 -15.15
N ILE A 227 11.89 9.50 -13.84
CA ILE A 227 10.72 9.85 -13.01
C ILE A 227 10.48 11.36 -13.02
N LEU A 228 11.51 12.16 -12.74
CA LEU A 228 11.41 13.62 -12.75
C LEU A 228 11.03 14.16 -14.13
N THR A 229 11.57 13.56 -15.19
CA THR A 229 11.19 13.91 -16.56
C THR A 229 9.72 13.61 -16.79
N HIS A 230 9.24 12.41 -16.50
CA HIS A 230 7.83 12.04 -16.70
C HIS A 230 6.85 12.90 -15.88
N ALA A 231 7.23 13.26 -14.66
CA ALA A 231 6.41 14.11 -13.80
C ALA A 231 6.51 15.61 -14.13
N GLY A 232 7.52 16.02 -14.90
CA GLY A 232 7.81 17.41 -15.21
C GLY A 232 6.70 18.09 -16.02
N ILE A 233 6.44 19.35 -15.69
CA ILE A 233 5.41 20.18 -16.30
C ILE A 233 6.10 21.35 -17.01
N GLY A 234 5.76 21.57 -18.29
CA GLY A 234 6.31 22.67 -19.08
C GLY A 234 7.82 22.56 -19.31
N LEU A 235 8.33 21.32 -19.41
CA LEU A 235 9.73 21.10 -19.75
C LEU A 235 10.03 21.62 -21.15
N LYS A 236 11.22 22.21 -21.33
CA LYS A 236 11.69 22.69 -22.65
C LYS A 236 12.25 21.58 -23.52
N THR A 237 12.78 20.54 -22.87
CA THR A 237 13.36 19.35 -23.47
C THR A 237 12.81 18.13 -22.74
N PRO A 238 12.67 16.96 -23.40
CA PRO A 238 12.20 15.73 -22.77
C PRO A 238 13.32 15.06 -21.95
N GLU A 239 14.07 15.86 -21.19
CA GLU A 239 15.14 15.44 -20.28
C GLU A 239 15.23 16.43 -19.12
N VAL A 240 15.57 15.92 -17.94
CA VAL A 240 15.90 16.71 -16.75
C VAL A 240 17.39 16.55 -16.45
N ARG A 241 18.07 17.63 -16.07
CA ARG A 241 19.48 17.62 -15.65
C ARG A 241 19.61 17.95 -14.17
N PRO A 242 20.60 17.36 -13.47
CA PRO A 242 20.92 17.77 -12.12
C PRO A 242 21.14 19.29 -12.04
N GLY A 243 20.50 19.92 -11.06
CA GLY A 243 20.53 21.36 -10.84
C GLY A 243 19.40 22.16 -11.49
N ASP A 244 18.65 21.58 -12.44
CA ASP A 244 17.49 22.24 -13.07
C ASP A 244 16.40 22.55 -12.03
N MET A 245 15.77 23.71 -12.14
CA MET A 245 14.56 24.04 -11.38
C MET A 245 13.34 23.66 -12.22
N ILE A 246 12.59 22.67 -11.75
CA ILE A 246 11.44 22.09 -12.47
C ILE A 246 10.20 22.07 -11.58
N CYS A 247 9.03 22.32 -12.17
CA CYS A 247 7.75 22.00 -11.55
C CYS A 247 7.38 20.57 -11.92
N VAL A 248 6.94 19.77 -10.94
CA VAL A 248 6.55 18.37 -11.15
C VAL A 248 5.19 18.11 -10.55
N ARG A 249 4.44 17.19 -11.17
CA ARG A 249 3.26 16.57 -10.56
C ARG A 249 3.68 15.69 -9.40
N VAL A 250 2.90 15.73 -8.32
CA VAL A 250 3.09 14.91 -7.13
C VAL A 250 1.94 13.92 -7.04
N ASP A 251 2.26 12.63 -7.07
CA ASP A 251 1.25 11.58 -7.05
C ASP A 251 0.65 11.37 -5.66
N TRP A 252 1.44 11.57 -4.60
CA TRP A 252 0.99 11.39 -3.22
C TRP A 252 1.62 12.40 -2.28
N THR A 253 0.77 12.95 -1.42
CA THR A 253 1.20 13.67 -0.22
C THR A 253 0.94 12.81 1.01
N ILE A 254 1.93 12.65 1.90
CA ILE A 254 1.78 11.87 3.13
C ILE A 254 2.15 12.70 4.37
N THR A 255 1.38 12.59 5.45
CA THR A 255 1.65 13.31 6.71
C THR A 255 1.11 12.57 7.94
N SER A 256 1.59 12.97 9.12
CA SER A 256 1.13 12.42 10.41
C SER A 256 0.33 13.44 11.21
N GLU A 257 -0.31 13.02 12.30
CA GLU A 257 -1.06 13.92 13.18
C GLU A 257 -0.16 15.01 13.80
N LEU A 258 1.08 14.64 14.13
CA LEU A 258 2.05 15.55 14.74
C LEU A 258 2.50 16.61 13.75
N LEU A 259 2.78 16.20 12.51
CA LEU A 259 3.30 17.08 11.47
C LEU A 259 2.19 17.91 10.83
N TRP A 260 0.98 17.33 10.70
CA TRP A 260 -0.22 18.07 10.33
C TRP A 260 -0.46 19.28 11.24
N ALA A 261 -0.25 19.15 12.56
CA ALA A 261 -0.39 20.29 13.47
C ALA A 261 0.57 21.46 13.13
N GLY A 262 1.72 21.19 12.51
CA GLY A 262 2.61 22.20 11.97
C GLY A 262 2.16 22.74 10.60
N MET A 263 1.69 21.84 9.72
CA MET A 263 1.16 22.19 8.39
C MET A 263 -0.09 23.06 8.46
N GLU A 264 -0.96 22.81 9.45
CA GLU A 264 -2.26 23.48 9.63
C GLU A 264 -2.12 24.99 9.65
N LYS A 265 -1.05 25.52 10.27
CA LYS A 265 -0.78 26.96 10.30
C LYS A 265 -0.58 27.54 8.89
N THR A 266 0.20 26.89 8.05
CA THR A 266 0.44 27.32 6.66
C THR A 266 -0.84 27.17 5.84
N TYR A 267 -1.58 26.08 6.03
CA TYR A 267 -2.87 25.85 5.38
C TYR A 267 -3.92 26.92 5.76
N ASP A 268 -3.97 27.35 7.03
CA ASP A 268 -4.81 28.45 7.50
C ASP A 268 -4.42 29.79 6.85
N GLN A 269 -3.12 30.07 6.73
CA GLN A 269 -2.62 31.28 6.07
C GLN A 269 -2.98 31.33 4.58
N MET A 270 -3.16 30.17 3.93
CA MET A 270 -3.65 30.06 2.56
C MET A 270 -5.17 30.18 2.44
N GLY A 271 -5.91 30.31 3.54
CA GLY A 271 -7.37 30.37 3.54
C GLY A 271 -8.05 28.99 3.43
N ARG A 272 -7.33 27.91 3.78
CA ARG A 272 -7.81 26.51 3.76
C ARG A 272 -8.43 26.09 2.42
N PRO A 273 -7.71 26.24 1.30
CA PRO A 273 -8.22 25.87 -0.01
C PRO A 273 -8.48 24.36 -0.07
N ARG A 274 -9.51 23.96 -0.82
CA ARG A 274 -9.80 22.54 -1.10
C ARG A 274 -8.52 21.82 -1.57
N PRO A 275 -8.17 20.64 -1.02
CA PRO A 275 -7.04 19.86 -1.52
C PRO A 275 -7.18 19.48 -2.99
N TYR A 276 -6.05 19.30 -3.68
CA TYR A 276 -6.02 18.95 -5.10
C TYR A 276 -6.80 17.66 -5.38
N ARG A 277 -6.51 16.60 -4.61
CA ARG A 277 -7.17 15.30 -4.65
C ARG A 277 -7.26 14.70 -3.25
N ASN A 278 -8.47 14.40 -2.79
CA ASN A 278 -8.68 13.79 -1.46
C ASN A 278 -8.31 12.31 -1.41
N ASP A 279 -8.14 11.67 -2.57
CA ASP A 279 -7.67 10.28 -2.73
C ASP A 279 -6.17 10.15 -3.03
N ARG A 280 -5.42 11.27 -2.97
CA ARG A 280 -3.95 11.33 -3.10
C ARG A 280 -3.27 11.91 -1.85
N LEU A 281 -3.96 11.86 -0.73
CA LEU A 281 -3.49 12.34 0.57
C LEU A 281 -3.59 11.23 1.60
N TRP A 282 -2.45 10.88 2.20
CA TRP A 282 -2.35 9.89 3.27
C TRP A 282 -2.09 10.58 4.61
N LEU A 283 -2.99 10.38 5.58
CA LEU A 283 -2.87 10.96 6.92
C LEU A 283 -2.91 9.85 7.98
N ALA A 284 -1.79 9.61 8.65
CA ALA A 284 -1.69 8.60 9.71
C ALA A 284 -1.58 9.22 11.10
N VAL A 285 -2.21 8.59 12.09
CA VAL A 285 -2.10 9.00 13.50
C VAL A 285 -1.22 7.98 14.23
N ASP A 286 0.07 8.27 14.40
CA ASP A 286 1.07 7.25 14.77
C ASP A 286 2.26 7.74 15.64
N HIS A 287 2.47 9.05 15.75
CA HIS A 287 3.66 9.61 16.42
C HIS A 287 3.52 9.70 17.93
N THR A 288 2.35 10.15 18.40
CA THR A 288 2.11 10.52 19.80
C THR A 288 1.18 9.56 20.53
N VAL A 289 0.66 8.56 19.84
CA VAL A 289 -0.44 7.71 20.30
C VAL A 289 0.03 6.40 20.92
N ASP A 290 -0.67 6.00 21.97
CA ASP A 290 -0.62 4.69 22.62
C ASP A 290 -1.97 4.49 23.34
N PRO A 291 -2.60 3.31 23.29
CA PRO A 291 -3.90 3.09 23.93
C PRO A 291 -3.95 3.51 25.40
N ARG A 292 -2.81 3.46 26.13
CA ARG A 292 -2.70 3.83 27.55
C ARG A 292 -2.71 5.34 27.80
N THR A 293 -2.54 6.17 26.77
CA THR A 293 -2.39 7.63 26.88
C THR A 293 -3.18 8.42 25.86
N ASN A 294 -3.97 7.76 25.00
CA ASN A 294 -4.81 8.44 24.01
C ASN A 294 -5.90 9.33 24.64
N ASP A 295 -6.17 9.19 25.93
CA ASP A 295 -7.07 10.03 26.72
C ASP A 295 -6.43 11.36 27.17
N ARG A 296 -5.10 11.51 27.03
CA ARG A 296 -4.40 12.73 27.47
C ARG A 296 -4.70 13.93 26.56
N PRO A 297 -4.76 15.16 27.11
CA PRO A 297 -5.17 16.34 26.35
C PRO A 297 -4.34 16.64 25.10
N ARG A 298 -3.02 16.40 25.15
CA ARG A 298 -2.12 16.65 24.01
C ARG A 298 -2.43 15.69 22.85
N GLN A 299 -2.54 14.39 23.14
CA GLN A 299 -2.84 13.34 22.19
C GLN A 299 -4.23 13.56 21.58
N GLN A 300 -5.25 13.77 22.42
CA GLN A 300 -6.61 14.10 21.97
C GLN A 300 -6.63 15.34 21.08
N GLY A 301 -5.89 16.40 21.43
CA GLY A 301 -5.80 17.62 20.64
C GLY A 301 -5.23 17.39 19.24
N LEU A 302 -4.16 16.60 19.11
CA LEU A 302 -3.58 16.24 17.81
C LEU A 302 -4.49 15.33 16.99
N MET A 303 -5.08 14.31 17.63
CA MET A 303 -6.05 13.42 17.00
C MET A 303 -7.28 14.19 16.50
N ALA A 304 -7.81 15.12 17.30
CA ALA A 304 -8.95 15.94 16.92
C ALA A 304 -8.65 16.88 15.74
N LYS A 305 -7.43 17.43 15.66
CA LYS A 305 -6.99 18.23 14.50
C LYS A 305 -6.93 17.39 13.23
N ALA A 306 -6.36 16.19 13.32
CA ALA A 306 -6.28 15.26 12.19
C ALA A 306 -7.69 14.82 11.73
N GLU A 307 -8.58 14.49 12.66
CA GLU A 307 -9.98 14.11 12.37
C GLU A 307 -10.80 15.28 11.82
N LYS A 308 -10.61 16.50 12.33
CA LYS A 308 -11.24 17.70 11.78
C LYS A 308 -10.85 17.87 10.32
N PHE A 309 -9.56 17.77 10.01
CA PHE A 309 -9.09 17.89 8.64
C PHE A 309 -9.56 16.74 7.75
N ARG A 310 -9.57 15.49 8.25
CA ARG A 310 -10.15 14.35 7.54
C ARG A 310 -11.58 14.64 7.07
N ARG A 311 -12.43 15.18 7.94
CA ARG A 311 -13.82 15.51 7.60
C ARG A 311 -13.93 16.68 6.64
N GLU A 312 -13.14 17.72 6.85
CA GLU A 312 -13.13 18.91 6.00
C GLU A 312 -12.70 18.60 4.56
N ALA A 313 -11.60 17.85 4.41
CA ALA A 313 -11.03 17.45 3.13
C ALA A 313 -11.60 16.13 2.58
N LYS A 314 -12.50 15.48 3.31
CA LYS A 314 -13.02 14.13 3.04
C LYS A 314 -11.93 13.13 2.66
N ILE A 315 -10.86 13.07 3.45
CA ILE A 315 -9.69 12.22 3.18
C ILE A 315 -10.09 10.75 3.27
N ILE A 316 -9.83 10.00 2.19
CA ILE A 316 -10.12 8.55 2.12
C ILE A 316 -9.06 7.76 2.88
N ASP A 317 -7.79 8.04 2.62
CA ASP A 317 -6.63 7.35 3.19
C ASP A 317 -6.22 7.96 4.54
N PHE A 318 -7.16 7.94 5.49
CA PHE A 318 -6.93 8.29 6.87
C PHE A 318 -6.76 7.05 7.74
N LEU A 319 -5.65 6.98 8.49
CA LEU A 319 -5.35 5.88 9.39
C LEU A 319 -5.49 6.34 10.84
N PRO A 320 -6.50 5.85 11.57
CA PRO A 320 -6.71 6.20 12.97
C PRO A 320 -5.54 5.80 13.87
N ALA A 321 -5.57 6.32 15.09
CA ALA A 321 -4.58 6.04 16.12
C ALA A 321 -4.34 4.53 16.25
N ASN A 322 -3.06 4.15 16.31
CA ASN A 322 -2.65 2.77 16.53
C ASN A 322 -3.05 1.78 15.41
N THR A 323 -3.25 2.26 14.19
CA THR A 323 -3.50 1.41 13.00
C THR A 323 -2.19 1.03 12.30
N SER A 324 -1.38 2.04 11.97
CA SER A 324 -0.13 1.85 11.22
C SER A 324 0.81 3.01 11.46
N ILE A 325 2.10 2.74 11.42
CA ILE A 325 3.13 3.78 11.26
C ILE A 325 3.04 4.28 9.82
N MET A 326 3.08 5.60 9.63
CA MET A 326 2.74 6.28 8.36
C MET A 326 3.34 5.62 7.12
N HIS A 327 4.62 5.26 7.17
CA HIS A 327 5.37 4.72 6.04
C HIS A 327 5.06 3.25 5.74
N THR A 328 4.65 2.47 6.74
CA THR A 328 4.51 1.01 6.65
C THR A 328 3.45 0.64 5.63
N ASP A 329 2.18 0.93 5.91
CA ASP A 329 1.09 0.52 5.02
C ASP A 329 1.02 1.38 3.76
N PHE A 330 1.43 2.66 3.82
CA PHE A 330 1.51 3.49 2.62
C PHE A 330 2.44 2.86 1.58
N THR A 331 3.65 2.46 1.98
CA THR A 331 4.61 1.88 1.04
C THR A 331 4.10 0.53 0.52
N ARG A 332 3.59 -0.31 1.42
CA ARG A 332 3.16 -1.67 1.10
C ARG A 332 1.93 -1.69 0.21
N GLU A 333 0.99 -0.76 0.37
CA GLU A 333 -0.34 -0.78 -0.26
C GLU A 333 -0.66 0.39 -1.21
N ARG A 334 0.12 1.48 -1.26
CA ARG A 334 -0.17 2.66 -2.11
C ARG A 334 0.97 3.09 -3.04
N ALA A 335 2.22 3.03 -2.58
CA ALA A 335 3.36 3.48 -3.38
C ALA A 335 3.47 2.67 -4.69
N GLN A 336 3.71 3.33 -5.82
CA GLN A 336 3.86 2.67 -7.12
C GLN A 336 5.19 3.07 -7.79
N PRO A 337 5.75 2.19 -8.64
CA PRO A 337 6.88 2.51 -9.50
C PRO A 337 6.60 3.74 -10.34
N GLY A 338 7.62 4.57 -10.52
CA GLY A 338 7.60 5.71 -11.44
C GLY A 338 6.85 6.94 -10.95
N ARG A 339 6.40 6.93 -9.69
CA ARG A 339 5.63 8.03 -9.07
C ARG A 339 6.50 8.91 -8.16
N ILE A 340 6.04 10.13 -7.90
CA ILE A 340 6.62 11.04 -6.92
C ILE A 340 5.78 11.03 -5.64
N VAL A 341 6.43 10.75 -4.51
CA VAL A 341 5.82 10.80 -3.18
C VAL A 341 6.51 11.88 -2.35
N VAL A 342 5.74 12.83 -1.85
CA VAL A 342 6.23 13.88 -0.94
C VAL A 342 5.58 13.69 0.42
N GLY A 343 6.36 13.82 1.49
CA GLY A 343 5.81 13.72 2.84
C GLY A 343 6.47 14.64 3.84
N SER A 344 5.79 14.89 4.95
CA SER A 344 6.27 15.80 6.00
C SER A 344 7.33 15.18 6.92
N ASP A 345 7.58 13.87 6.79
CA ASP A 345 8.56 13.14 7.57
C ASP A 345 9.78 12.74 6.73
N SER A 346 10.96 12.71 7.36
CA SER A 346 12.21 12.35 6.68
C SER A 346 12.24 10.92 6.13
N HIS A 347 11.51 9.98 6.74
CA HIS A 347 11.51 8.58 6.33
C HIS A 347 10.50 8.27 5.22
N THR A 348 9.89 9.29 4.61
CA THR A 348 9.07 9.13 3.38
C THR A 348 9.84 8.42 2.28
N CYS A 349 11.17 8.55 2.26
CA CYS A 349 12.09 7.81 1.40
C CYS A 349 11.90 6.29 1.40
N SER A 350 11.26 5.71 2.44
CA SER A 350 10.88 4.28 2.47
C SER A 350 10.10 3.83 1.22
N SER A 351 9.26 4.72 0.68
CA SER A 351 8.46 4.43 -0.53
C SER A 351 9.31 4.21 -1.78
N GLY A 352 10.56 4.66 -1.74
CA GLY A 352 11.56 4.43 -2.77
C GLY A 352 11.83 2.94 -3.04
N SER A 353 11.56 2.07 -2.06
CA SER A 353 11.63 0.61 -2.23
C SER A 353 10.69 0.06 -3.30
N MET A 354 9.61 0.78 -3.63
CA MET A 354 8.66 0.42 -4.70
C MET A 354 9.02 1.04 -6.05
N GLY A 355 10.20 1.65 -6.19
CA GLY A 355 10.62 2.35 -7.40
C GLY A 355 9.91 3.68 -7.66
N SER A 356 9.39 4.30 -6.60
CA SER A 356 9.00 5.70 -6.61
C SER A 356 10.21 6.60 -6.30
N LEU A 357 10.13 7.89 -6.64
CA LEU A 357 10.98 8.90 -6.05
C LEU A 357 10.26 9.46 -4.82
N ALA A 358 10.75 9.13 -3.63
CA ALA A 358 10.10 9.52 -2.39
C ALA A 358 11.00 10.43 -1.54
N VAL A 359 10.48 11.60 -1.16
CA VAL A 359 11.26 12.69 -0.54
C VAL A 359 10.53 13.28 0.65
N GLY A 360 11.26 13.51 1.75
CA GLY A 360 10.76 14.21 2.93
C GLY A 360 10.96 15.72 2.80
N PHE A 361 9.89 16.50 2.95
CA PHE A 361 9.86 17.96 2.87
C PHE A 361 9.56 18.57 4.24
N GLY A 362 9.89 19.86 4.40
CA GLY A 362 9.43 20.63 5.56
C GLY A 362 7.91 20.73 5.57
N ALA A 363 7.30 20.77 6.75
CA ALA A 363 5.84 20.78 6.90
C ALA A 363 5.14 21.84 6.02
N ALA A 364 5.66 23.06 5.95
CA ALA A 364 5.09 24.11 5.10
C ALA A 364 5.14 23.78 3.61
N ASP A 365 6.24 23.16 3.14
CA ASP A 365 6.45 22.84 1.72
C ASP A 365 5.52 21.72 1.25
N VAL A 366 5.08 20.83 2.16
CA VAL A 366 4.14 19.75 1.86
C VAL A 366 2.72 20.27 1.61
N VAL A 367 2.36 21.46 2.14
CA VAL A 367 1.03 22.05 1.91
C VAL A 367 0.83 22.42 0.44
N MET A 368 1.89 22.81 -0.27
CA MET A 368 1.82 23.15 -1.70
C MET A 368 1.32 21.98 -2.56
N PRO A 369 1.99 20.81 -2.60
CA PRO A 369 1.51 19.68 -3.40
C PRO A 369 0.19 19.10 -2.87
N MET A 370 -0.10 19.22 -1.57
CA MET A 370 -1.41 18.83 -1.01
C MET A 370 -2.57 19.62 -1.65
N VAL A 371 -2.36 20.92 -1.90
CA VAL A 371 -3.40 21.82 -2.43
C VAL A 371 -3.39 21.90 -3.95
N THR A 372 -2.21 21.83 -4.57
CA THR A 372 -2.04 22.09 -6.01
C THR A 372 -1.80 20.83 -6.84
N GLY A 373 -1.42 19.72 -6.22
CA GLY A 373 -0.98 18.51 -6.94
C GLY A 373 0.43 18.62 -7.51
N GLU A 374 1.12 19.73 -7.27
CA GLU A 374 2.40 20.05 -7.90
C GLU A 374 3.39 20.64 -6.89
N THR A 375 4.68 20.51 -7.18
CA THR A 375 5.71 21.21 -6.41
C THR A 375 6.96 21.48 -7.24
N TRP A 376 7.83 22.35 -6.72
CA TRP A 376 9.09 22.70 -7.37
C TRP A 376 10.23 21.88 -6.79
N PHE A 377 10.99 21.24 -7.67
CA PHE A 377 12.25 20.59 -7.35
C PHE A 377 13.41 21.35 -7.97
N ARG A 378 14.50 21.44 -7.21
CA ARG A 378 15.82 21.46 -7.82
C ARG A 378 16.21 20.02 -8.07
N ALA A 379 16.30 19.62 -9.34
CA ALA A 379 16.66 18.25 -9.72
C ALA A 379 17.97 17.86 -9.01
N PRO A 380 17.98 16.80 -8.19
CA PRO A 380 19.15 16.47 -7.38
C PRO A 380 20.22 15.78 -8.22
N GLU A 381 21.48 15.91 -7.79
CA GLU A 381 22.49 14.92 -8.16
C GLU A 381 22.08 13.53 -7.64
N VAL A 382 22.45 12.48 -8.35
CA VAL A 382 22.12 11.09 -7.99
C VAL A 382 23.38 10.30 -7.64
N CYS A 383 23.34 9.62 -6.51
CA CYS A 383 24.31 8.60 -6.12
C CYS A 383 23.75 7.21 -6.44
N ARG A 384 24.43 6.45 -7.30
CA ARG A 384 24.05 5.08 -7.64
C ARG A 384 24.74 4.08 -6.71
N ILE A 385 23.96 3.23 -6.07
CA ILE A 385 24.46 2.10 -5.28
C ILE A 385 24.02 0.81 -5.97
N ASN A 386 24.99 0.08 -6.50
CA ASN A 386 24.79 -1.22 -7.14
C ASN A 386 25.02 -2.35 -6.12
N PHE A 387 24.09 -3.29 -6.04
CA PHE A 387 24.24 -4.52 -5.26
C PHE A 387 24.72 -5.66 -6.15
N VAL A 388 25.64 -6.46 -5.61
CA VAL A 388 26.14 -7.71 -6.22
C VAL A 388 26.25 -8.81 -5.17
N GLY A 389 26.42 -10.06 -5.60
CA GLY A 389 26.46 -11.20 -4.68
C GLY A 389 25.09 -11.50 -4.07
N ALA A 390 25.07 -12.30 -3.01
CA ALA A 390 23.86 -12.72 -2.31
C ALA A 390 24.02 -12.62 -0.79
N LEU A 391 22.91 -12.38 -0.10
CA LEU A 391 22.88 -12.30 1.36
C LEU A 391 23.03 -13.69 1.99
N ALA A 392 23.72 -13.74 3.12
CA ALA A 392 23.68 -14.92 3.99
C ALA A 392 22.30 -15.03 4.66
N PHE A 393 21.87 -16.26 4.96
CA PHE A 393 20.61 -16.49 5.67
C PHE A 393 20.59 -15.76 7.03
N GLY A 394 19.49 -15.07 7.31
CA GLY A 394 19.32 -14.29 8.55
C GLY A 394 19.94 -12.89 8.53
N VAL A 395 20.59 -12.50 7.43
CA VAL A 395 21.02 -11.13 7.17
C VAL A 395 19.96 -10.45 6.32
N GLY A 396 19.46 -9.30 6.76
CA GLY A 396 18.35 -8.58 6.13
C GLY A 396 18.69 -7.16 5.67
N GLY A 397 17.68 -6.42 5.23
CA GLY A 397 17.86 -5.03 4.76
C GLY A 397 18.45 -4.10 5.83
N LYS A 398 18.16 -4.36 7.11
CA LYS A 398 18.76 -3.63 8.24
C LYS A 398 20.28 -3.79 8.31
N ASP A 399 20.78 -5.01 8.10
CA ASP A 399 22.22 -5.27 8.12
C ASP A 399 22.90 -4.62 6.91
N VAL A 400 22.26 -4.66 5.73
CA VAL A 400 22.76 -4.01 4.51
C VAL A 400 22.92 -2.51 4.70
N ILE A 401 21.90 -1.83 5.23
CA ILE A 401 21.97 -0.37 5.38
C ILE A 401 22.91 0.07 6.51
N LEU A 402 23.06 -0.73 7.57
CA LEU A 402 24.10 -0.49 8.56
C LEU A 402 25.50 -0.71 7.98
N HIS A 403 25.69 -1.71 7.13
CA HIS A 403 26.96 -1.92 6.42
C HIS A 403 27.29 -0.71 5.53
N ILE A 404 26.32 -0.21 4.76
CA ILE A 404 26.45 1.02 3.95
C ILE A 404 26.80 2.23 4.83
N LEU A 405 26.08 2.44 5.93
CA LEU A 405 26.36 3.52 6.90
C LEU A 405 27.78 3.41 7.48
N GLY A 406 28.22 2.20 7.81
CA GLY A 406 29.55 1.93 8.34
C GLY A 406 30.67 2.28 7.34
N LEU A 407 30.45 1.97 6.06
CA LEU A 407 31.41 2.24 4.98
C LEU A 407 31.41 3.70 4.54
N PHE A 408 30.24 4.24 4.27
CA PHE A 408 30.11 5.56 3.64
C PHE A 408 30.13 6.68 4.66
N LYS A 409 29.70 6.41 5.90
CA LYS A 409 29.49 7.42 6.94
C LYS A 409 28.39 8.42 6.59
N ARG A 410 27.93 9.14 7.60
CA ARG A 410 26.84 10.11 7.46
C ARG A 410 27.29 11.35 6.70
N ASN A 411 26.44 11.83 5.80
CA ASN A 411 26.58 13.10 5.08
C ASN A 411 27.88 13.23 4.27
N THR A 412 28.34 12.12 3.68
CA THR A 412 29.56 12.10 2.84
C THR A 412 29.19 12.01 1.37
N ILE A 413 28.67 10.86 0.95
CA ILE A 413 28.41 10.50 -0.45
C ILE A 413 27.03 10.97 -0.88
N ALA A 414 26.00 10.78 -0.05
CA ALA A 414 24.61 11.06 -0.41
C ALA A 414 24.09 12.43 0.03
N PHE A 415 24.91 13.25 0.72
CA PHE A 415 24.45 14.55 1.23
C PHE A 415 23.93 15.45 0.11
N GLN A 416 22.68 15.92 0.23
CA GLN A 416 21.97 16.70 -0.80
C GLN A 416 21.80 15.99 -2.16
N ARG A 417 21.94 14.67 -2.19
CA ARG A 417 21.74 13.83 -3.38
C ARG A 417 20.56 12.89 -3.16
N ALA A 418 19.92 12.49 -4.25
CA ALA A 418 19.03 11.34 -4.22
C ALA A 418 19.84 10.06 -4.38
N VAL A 419 19.37 8.95 -3.83
CA VAL A 419 20.05 7.65 -3.92
C VAL A 419 19.25 6.72 -4.79
N GLU A 420 19.89 6.22 -5.85
CA GLU A 420 19.32 5.23 -6.74
C GLU A 420 19.96 3.87 -6.44
N TYR A 421 19.14 2.84 -6.22
CA TYR A 421 19.59 1.50 -5.91
C TYR A 421 19.33 0.56 -7.08
N GLY A 422 20.35 -0.19 -7.50
CA GLY A 422 20.15 -1.24 -8.48
C GLY A 422 21.28 -2.26 -8.55
N GLY A 423 21.58 -2.75 -9.75
CA GLY A 423 22.53 -3.86 -9.95
C GLY A 423 21.88 -5.25 -9.77
N PRO A 424 22.59 -6.32 -10.16
CA PRO A 424 22.04 -7.67 -10.22
C PRO A 424 21.65 -8.25 -8.85
N GLY A 425 22.29 -7.80 -7.76
CA GLY A 425 22.00 -8.23 -6.40
C GLY A 425 20.62 -7.79 -5.88
N LEU A 426 19.89 -6.92 -6.59
CA LEU A 426 18.50 -6.61 -6.24
C LEU A 426 17.61 -7.85 -6.18
N ALA A 427 17.86 -8.86 -7.02
CA ALA A 427 17.10 -10.10 -7.05
C ALA A 427 17.18 -10.89 -5.72
N GLU A 428 18.22 -10.65 -4.93
CA GLU A 428 18.46 -11.28 -3.63
C GLU A 428 17.79 -10.52 -2.47
N LEU A 429 17.29 -9.30 -2.73
CA LEU A 429 16.63 -8.46 -1.72
C LEU A 429 15.11 -8.58 -1.84
N SER A 430 14.47 -9.04 -0.77
CA SER A 430 13.02 -8.99 -0.62
C SER A 430 12.51 -7.54 -0.62
N MET A 431 11.20 -7.34 -0.85
CA MET A 431 10.62 -5.99 -0.80
C MET A 431 10.74 -5.37 0.60
N ASP A 432 10.65 -6.18 1.66
CA ASP A 432 10.85 -5.74 3.03
C ASP A 432 12.31 -5.34 3.30
N ALA A 433 13.29 -6.07 2.76
CA ALA A 433 14.70 -5.68 2.82
C ALA A 433 14.96 -4.35 2.08
N ARG A 434 14.39 -4.18 0.88
CA ARG A 434 14.47 -2.92 0.10
C ARG A 434 13.84 -1.76 0.88
N PHE A 435 12.71 -2.00 1.54
CA PHE A 435 12.05 -1.02 2.39
C PHE A 435 12.94 -0.56 3.55
N ALA A 436 13.58 -1.48 4.27
CA ALA A 436 14.49 -1.12 5.36
C ALA A 436 15.70 -0.29 4.88
N ILE A 437 16.25 -0.62 3.70
CA ILE A 437 17.34 0.13 3.07
C ILE A 437 16.88 1.53 2.63
N ALA A 438 15.75 1.60 1.93
CA ALA A 438 15.18 2.87 1.47
C ALA A 438 14.83 3.79 2.65
N ASN A 439 14.23 3.25 3.71
CA ASN A 439 13.91 3.97 4.95
C ASN A 439 15.16 4.64 5.51
N MET A 440 16.25 3.88 5.68
CA MET A 440 17.46 4.40 6.30
C MET A 440 18.39 5.19 5.36
N THR A 441 17.92 5.55 4.17
CA THR A 441 18.70 6.36 3.20
C THR A 441 18.97 7.77 3.71
N THR A 442 18.03 8.33 4.49
CA THR A 442 18.19 9.66 5.07
C THR A 442 19.30 9.71 6.14
N GLU A 443 19.59 8.58 6.82
CA GLU A 443 20.59 8.50 7.89
C GLU A 443 22.02 8.73 7.39
N PHE A 444 22.33 8.41 6.12
CA PHE A 444 23.62 8.73 5.51
C PHE A 444 23.61 9.99 4.63
N GLY A 445 22.50 10.73 4.64
CA GLY A 445 22.38 12.06 4.06
C GLY A 445 21.58 12.17 2.76
N GLY A 446 21.04 11.05 2.26
CA GLY A 446 20.22 11.05 1.05
C GLY A 446 18.91 11.80 1.23
N MET A 447 18.52 12.63 0.27
CA MET A 447 17.24 13.35 0.32
C MET A 447 16.04 12.43 0.04
N GLY A 448 16.27 11.37 -0.72
CA GLY A 448 15.26 10.43 -1.17
C GLY A 448 15.93 9.16 -1.70
N ALA A 449 15.13 8.11 -1.83
CA ALA A 449 15.57 6.81 -2.34
C ALA A 449 14.70 6.41 -3.54
N CYS A 450 15.29 5.66 -4.47
CA CYS A 450 14.56 4.99 -5.54
C CYS A 450 15.25 3.66 -5.88
N PHE A 451 14.55 2.54 -5.71
CA PHE A 451 14.98 1.25 -6.21
C PHE A 451 14.54 1.07 -7.66
N GLU A 452 15.38 0.47 -8.49
CA GLU A 452 14.96 0.05 -9.81
C GLU A 452 13.89 -1.05 -9.69
N ALA A 453 12.66 -0.77 -10.14
CA ALA A 453 11.53 -1.67 -9.97
C ALA A 453 11.64 -2.89 -10.89
N ASP A 454 11.44 -4.09 -10.33
CA ASP A 454 11.63 -5.37 -11.02
C ASP A 454 10.48 -6.36 -10.80
N GLY A 455 10.71 -7.63 -11.16
CA GLY A 455 9.71 -8.68 -11.03
C GLY A 455 9.27 -8.92 -9.58
N ALA A 456 10.12 -8.66 -8.59
CA ALA A 456 9.75 -8.74 -7.18
C ALA A 456 8.79 -7.60 -6.82
N THR A 457 9.07 -6.38 -7.30
CA THR A 457 8.18 -5.22 -7.14
C THR A 457 6.81 -5.48 -7.80
N ALA A 458 6.80 -5.96 -9.04
CA ALA A 458 5.57 -6.28 -9.76
C ALA A 458 4.75 -7.38 -9.07
N SER A 459 5.41 -8.44 -8.58
CA SER A 459 4.76 -9.55 -7.88
C SER A 459 4.15 -9.09 -6.54
N TRP A 460 4.84 -8.21 -5.82
CA TRP A 460 4.31 -7.61 -4.60
C TRP A 460 3.06 -6.77 -4.88
N ILE A 461 3.13 -5.87 -5.86
CA ILE A 461 2.02 -4.99 -6.23
C ILE A 461 0.80 -5.81 -6.68
N ALA A 462 1.01 -6.87 -7.47
CA ALA A 462 -0.05 -7.79 -7.88
C ALA A 462 -0.70 -8.54 -6.69
N GLY A 463 0.04 -8.72 -5.59
CA GLY A 463 -0.40 -9.40 -4.38
C GLY A 463 -1.16 -8.54 -3.37
N ARG A 464 -1.23 -7.21 -3.56
CA ARG A 464 -1.94 -6.27 -2.65
C ARG A 464 -3.41 -6.64 -2.46
N GLN A 465 -3.99 -6.34 -1.31
CA GLN A 465 -5.37 -6.76 -1.01
C GLN A 465 -6.40 -6.07 -1.90
N HIS A 466 -6.28 -4.75 -2.10
CA HIS A 466 -7.24 -4.00 -2.90
C HIS A 466 -6.81 -3.92 -4.38
N PRO A 467 -7.65 -4.40 -5.34
CA PRO A 467 -7.33 -4.41 -6.77
C PRO A 467 -6.95 -3.05 -7.34
N GLN A 468 -7.57 -1.97 -6.86
CA GLN A 468 -7.29 -0.60 -7.33
C GLN A 468 -5.85 -0.13 -7.08
N HIS A 469 -5.11 -0.82 -6.21
CA HIS A 469 -3.70 -0.50 -5.91
C HIS A 469 -2.72 -1.46 -6.60
N ARG A 470 -3.22 -2.34 -7.48
CA ARG A 470 -2.41 -3.29 -8.26
C ARG A 470 -1.99 -2.74 -9.63
N GLU A 471 -2.51 -1.58 -10.02
CA GLU A 471 -2.36 -1.01 -11.36
C GLU A 471 -1.82 0.43 -11.33
N GLY A 472 -1.37 0.93 -12.49
CA GLY A 472 -0.92 2.32 -12.68
C GLY A 472 0.51 2.63 -12.19
N GLY A 473 1.36 1.61 -12.05
CA GLY A 473 2.82 1.79 -11.86
C GLY A 473 3.55 1.88 -13.20
N LEU A 474 4.57 2.74 -13.26
CA LEU A 474 5.45 2.92 -14.41
C LEU A 474 6.84 2.37 -14.08
N TYR A 475 7.25 1.31 -14.77
CA TYR A 475 8.50 0.62 -14.47
C TYR A 475 9.61 1.19 -15.35
N PHE A 476 10.41 2.12 -14.82
CA PHE A 476 11.56 2.66 -15.51
C PHE A 476 12.82 1.83 -15.27
N ARG A 477 13.71 1.81 -16.26
CA ARG A 477 15.08 1.29 -16.16
C ARG A 477 16.06 2.41 -16.46
N ALA A 478 17.19 2.42 -15.77
CA ALA A 478 18.29 3.30 -16.11
C ALA A 478 18.76 3.01 -17.54
N ASP A 479 19.04 4.06 -18.30
CA ASP A 479 19.63 3.91 -19.63
C ASP A 479 21.05 3.35 -19.54
N PRO A 480 21.50 2.60 -20.57
CA PRO A 480 22.92 2.33 -20.73
C PRO A 480 23.71 3.65 -20.71
N ASP A 481 24.80 3.69 -19.94
CA ASP A 481 25.67 4.86 -19.79
C ASP A 481 25.01 6.09 -19.09
N ALA A 482 23.94 5.89 -18.31
CA ALA A 482 23.41 6.90 -17.41
C ALA A 482 24.51 7.47 -16.50
N GLN A 483 24.53 8.79 -16.34
CA GLN A 483 25.56 9.49 -15.57
C GLN A 483 25.11 9.74 -14.14
N TYR A 484 25.98 9.39 -13.19
CA TYR A 484 25.74 9.59 -11.76
C TYR A 484 26.84 10.46 -11.17
N ALA A 485 26.51 11.25 -10.14
CA ALA A 485 27.49 12.07 -9.44
C ALA A 485 28.48 11.21 -8.63
N GLU A 486 28.02 10.04 -8.19
CA GLU A 486 28.83 9.03 -7.52
C GLU A 486 28.26 7.64 -7.83
N GLU A 487 29.14 6.65 -7.96
CA GLU A 487 28.76 5.25 -8.09
C GLU A 487 29.52 4.39 -7.09
N ARG A 488 28.80 3.52 -6.39
CA ARG A 488 29.35 2.58 -5.41
C ARG A 488 28.76 1.19 -5.63
N THR A 489 29.56 0.17 -5.34
CA THR A 489 29.12 -1.23 -5.37
C THR A 489 29.19 -1.82 -3.96
N ILE A 490 28.12 -2.49 -3.55
CA ILE A 490 28.02 -3.23 -2.28
C ILE A 490 27.91 -4.72 -2.59
N ASN A 491 28.86 -5.50 -2.07
CA ASN A 491 28.82 -6.95 -2.14
C ASN A 491 27.98 -7.50 -0.97
N LEU A 492 26.78 -8.00 -1.28
CA LEU A 492 25.85 -8.54 -0.29
C LEU A 492 26.43 -9.72 0.50
N SER A 493 27.39 -10.45 -0.09
CA SER A 493 28.04 -11.59 0.58
C SER A 493 29.06 -11.17 1.65
N GLU A 494 29.44 -9.89 1.71
CA GLU A 494 30.31 -9.33 2.74
C GLU A 494 29.54 -8.68 3.90
N VAL A 495 28.22 -8.53 3.75
CA VAL A 495 27.36 -7.94 4.77
C VAL A 495 27.26 -8.90 5.96
N LYS A 496 27.50 -8.36 7.16
CA LYS A 496 27.46 -9.08 8.43
C LYS A 496 26.53 -8.36 9.39
N VAL A 497 26.09 -9.09 10.42
CA VAL A 497 25.33 -8.47 11.51
C VAL A 497 26.23 -7.52 12.31
N THR A 498 25.77 -6.29 12.47
CA THR A 498 26.52 -5.20 13.12
C THR A 498 25.67 -4.44 14.12
N VAL A 499 26.32 -3.67 15.00
CA VAL A 499 25.67 -2.70 15.89
C VAL A 499 26.17 -1.30 15.54
N ALA A 500 25.24 -0.36 15.35
CA ALA A 500 25.54 1.07 15.34
C ALA A 500 25.50 1.62 16.76
N MET A 501 26.66 2.09 17.23
CA MET A 501 26.87 2.54 18.60
C MET A 501 26.33 3.95 18.83
N HIS A 502 25.65 4.13 19.95
CA HIS A 502 25.18 5.46 20.37
C HIS A 502 26.35 6.46 20.49
N PRO A 503 26.19 7.75 20.08
CA PRO A 503 24.98 8.39 19.54
C PRO A 503 24.96 8.51 18.00
N ASN A 504 25.77 7.72 17.29
CA ASN A 504 26.03 7.93 15.87
C ASN A 504 25.56 6.72 15.06
N PRO A 505 24.61 6.88 14.13
CA PRO A 505 24.08 5.74 13.36
C PRO A 505 25.09 5.16 12.37
N ASP A 506 26.18 5.87 12.10
CA ASP A 506 27.30 5.48 11.25
C ASP A 506 28.55 4.97 12.01
N ASP A 507 28.50 4.92 13.35
CA ASP A 507 29.50 4.25 14.18
C ASP A 507 29.18 2.74 14.29
N VAL A 508 29.37 2.06 13.16
CA VAL A 508 28.97 0.66 12.96
C VAL A 508 30.14 -0.27 13.24
N VAL A 509 29.94 -1.21 14.17
CA VAL A 509 30.92 -2.23 14.56
C VAL A 509 30.32 -3.64 14.44
N PRO A 510 31.15 -4.67 14.16
CA PRO A 510 30.70 -6.06 14.19
C PRO A 510 30.08 -6.45 15.54
N ILE A 511 28.98 -7.22 15.51
CA ILE A 511 28.33 -7.70 16.74
C ILE A 511 29.28 -8.42 17.71
N PRO A 512 30.21 -9.29 17.25
CA PRO A 512 31.10 -10.03 18.15
C PRO A 512 31.93 -9.15 19.07
N GLU A 513 32.24 -7.91 18.68
CA GLU A 513 33.01 -6.96 19.49
C GLU A 513 32.22 -6.39 20.67
N LYS A 514 30.89 -6.55 20.67
CA LYS A 514 29.99 -6.03 21.70
C LYS A 514 29.27 -7.12 22.49
N VAL A 515 29.53 -8.40 22.22
CA VAL A 515 28.93 -9.52 22.96
C VAL A 515 29.22 -9.38 24.46
N GLY A 516 28.19 -9.56 25.29
CA GLY A 516 28.25 -9.40 26.74
C GLY A 516 28.06 -7.96 27.24
N MET A 517 27.92 -6.97 26.35
CA MET A 517 27.54 -5.61 26.75
C MET A 517 26.14 -5.64 27.40
N LYS A 518 26.05 -5.19 28.65
CA LYS A 518 24.82 -5.22 29.44
C LYS A 518 23.77 -4.25 28.89
N LEU A 519 22.51 -4.67 28.97
CA LEU A 519 21.35 -3.95 28.46
C LEU A 519 20.30 -3.80 29.57
N ASP A 520 19.69 -2.63 29.63
CA ASP A 520 18.51 -2.36 30.46
C ASP A 520 17.22 -2.61 29.66
N GLY A 521 17.30 -2.58 28.33
CA GLY A 521 16.14 -2.83 27.48
C GLY A 521 16.47 -3.31 26.06
N CYS A 522 15.52 -4.07 25.50
CA CYS A 522 15.50 -4.53 24.12
C CYS A 522 14.21 -4.08 23.44
N PHE A 523 14.34 -3.41 22.28
CA PHE A 523 13.21 -2.92 21.51
C PHE A 523 13.23 -3.43 20.06
N ILE A 524 12.16 -4.11 19.63
CA ILE A 524 11.96 -4.54 18.24
C ILE A 524 10.78 -3.77 17.67
N GLY A 525 10.99 -2.90 16.68
CA GLY A 525 9.90 -2.11 16.10
C GLY A 525 10.37 -0.85 15.39
N ALA A 526 9.49 0.17 15.36
CA ALA A 526 9.61 1.39 14.56
C ALA A 526 9.34 1.19 13.06
N CYS A 527 9.35 2.29 12.30
CA CYS A 527 9.05 2.30 10.87
C CYS A 527 10.04 1.50 10.02
N THR A 528 11.23 1.13 10.51
CA THR A 528 12.23 0.38 9.74
C THR A 528 12.08 -1.14 9.88
N THR A 529 11.48 -1.60 10.98
CA THR A 529 11.35 -3.04 11.25
C THR A 529 10.16 -3.61 10.50
N THR A 530 10.45 -4.46 9.52
CA THR A 530 9.46 -5.00 8.59
C THR A 530 8.75 -6.23 9.14
N GLU A 531 7.74 -6.73 8.42
CA GLU A 531 7.10 -8.00 8.76
C GLU A 531 8.09 -9.17 8.67
N GLU A 532 8.94 -9.19 7.64
CA GLU A 532 10.02 -10.16 7.51
C GLU A 532 10.98 -10.16 8.70
N ASP A 533 11.38 -8.98 9.19
CA ASP A 533 12.25 -8.85 10.37
C ASP A 533 11.58 -9.42 11.64
N LEU A 534 10.28 -9.18 11.80
CA LEU A 534 9.50 -9.68 12.93
C LEU A 534 9.33 -11.20 12.89
N ILE A 535 9.10 -11.76 11.69
CA ILE A 535 9.05 -13.21 11.47
C ILE A 535 10.40 -13.83 11.85
N LEU A 536 11.51 -13.28 11.35
CA LEU A 536 12.84 -13.81 11.65
C LEU A 536 13.16 -13.71 13.14
N ALA A 537 12.85 -12.57 13.78
CA ALA A 537 13.01 -12.39 15.21
C ALA A 537 12.21 -13.42 16.03
N ALA A 538 10.94 -13.67 15.67
CA ALA A 538 10.12 -14.68 16.32
C ALA A 538 10.74 -16.09 16.20
N LEU A 539 11.28 -16.45 15.03
CA LEU A 539 11.95 -17.73 14.82
C LEU A 539 13.27 -17.85 15.60
N VAL A 540 14.01 -16.76 15.77
CA VAL A 540 15.18 -16.70 16.68
C VAL A 540 14.75 -16.95 18.13
N LEU A 541 13.65 -16.35 18.56
CA LEU A 541 13.10 -16.56 19.91
C LEU A 541 12.63 -18.01 20.11
N GLU A 542 11.92 -18.60 19.14
CA GLU A 542 11.52 -20.01 19.17
C GLU A 542 12.74 -20.94 19.27
N ALA A 543 13.79 -20.67 18.49
CA ALA A 543 15.04 -21.43 18.55
C ALA A 543 15.68 -21.31 19.94
N GLY A 544 15.78 -20.10 20.50
CA GLY A 544 16.34 -19.88 21.83
C GLY A 544 15.56 -20.61 22.92
N LEU A 545 14.22 -20.54 22.89
CA LEU A 545 13.35 -21.23 23.85
C LEU A 545 13.51 -22.75 23.77
N ARG A 546 13.68 -23.32 22.57
CA ARG A 546 13.91 -24.76 22.33
C ARG A 546 15.27 -25.21 22.87
N GLU A 547 16.29 -24.39 22.73
CA GLU A 547 17.63 -24.63 23.28
C GLU A 547 17.71 -24.39 24.79
N GLY A 548 16.58 -24.08 25.44
CA GLY A 548 16.49 -23.95 26.89
C GLY A 548 16.74 -22.53 27.42
N LEU A 549 16.93 -21.53 26.55
CA LEU A 549 17.03 -20.14 26.99
C LEU A 549 15.70 -19.68 27.61
N ARG A 550 15.79 -18.87 28.66
CA ARG A 550 14.64 -18.26 29.33
C ARG A 550 14.95 -16.80 29.60
N PRO A 551 13.96 -15.89 29.46
CA PRO A 551 14.20 -14.49 29.73
C PRO A 551 14.53 -14.28 31.21
N VAL A 552 15.57 -13.49 31.49
CA VAL A 552 15.87 -13.04 32.85
C VAL A 552 14.72 -12.17 33.39
N THR A 553 14.56 -12.15 34.71
CA THR A 553 13.45 -11.45 35.40
C THR A 553 13.55 -9.92 35.38
N HIS A 554 14.70 -9.38 34.98
CA HIS A 554 14.94 -7.95 34.82
C HIS A 554 15.05 -7.56 33.33
N GLY A 555 15.14 -6.25 33.09
CA GLY A 555 15.24 -5.67 31.75
C GLY A 555 13.90 -5.56 31.04
N LYS A 556 13.75 -4.49 30.24
CA LYS A 556 12.53 -4.18 29.50
C LYS A 556 12.56 -4.82 28.12
N ARG A 557 11.45 -5.43 27.69
CA ARG A 557 11.33 -6.09 26.38
C ARG A 557 10.07 -5.60 25.69
N ARG A 558 10.24 -4.89 24.58
CA ARG A 558 9.12 -4.33 23.81
C ARG A 558 9.22 -4.74 22.37
N VAL A 559 8.13 -5.27 21.81
CA VAL A 559 7.98 -5.46 20.37
C VAL A 559 6.79 -4.65 19.89
N THR A 560 7.00 -3.74 18.95
CA THR A 560 5.93 -2.89 18.39
C THR A 560 5.92 -3.04 16.87
N PRO A 561 5.13 -3.97 16.32
CA PRO A 561 4.96 -4.09 14.88
C PRO A 561 4.40 -2.81 14.25
N GLY A 562 4.84 -2.51 13.02
CA GLY A 562 4.51 -1.24 12.36
C GLY A 562 3.08 -1.09 11.85
N SER A 563 2.26 -2.15 11.86
CA SER A 563 0.88 -2.16 11.35
C SER A 563 0.03 -3.22 12.04
N LEU A 564 -1.28 -2.95 12.19
CA LEU A 564 -2.25 -3.94 12.66
C LEU A 564 -2.33 -5.16 11.75
N ILE A 565 -2.19 -5.00 10.43
CA ILE A 565 -2.18 -6.12 9.47
C ILE A 565 -1.03 -7.06 9.80
N ILE A 566 0.16 -6.51 10.08
CA ILE A 566 1.35 -7.28 10.43
C ILE A 566 1.11 -8.03 11.75
N ILE A 567 0.51 -7.38 12.76
CA ILE A 567 0.14 -8.06 14.02
C ILE A 567 -0.79 -9.25 13.73
N LYS A 568 -1.84 -9.04 12.93
CA LYS A 568 -2.79 -10.11 12.56
C LYS A 568 -2.13 -11.25 11.78
N ASN A 569 -1.17 -10.95 10.92
CA ASN A 569 -0.40 -11.97 10.22
C ASN A 569 0.44 -12.79 11.20
N LEU A 570 1.18 -12.15 12.11
CA LEU A 570 1.97 -12.83 13.12
C LEU A 570 1.10 -13.69 14.05
N GLU A 571 -0.09 -13.21 14.43
CA GLU A 571 -1.09 -13.99 15.18
C GLU A 571 -1.54 -15.23 14.41
N ARG A 572 -1.91 -15.08 13.13
CA ARG A 572 -2.33 -16.21 12.26
C ARG A 572 -1.21 -17.24 12.06
N MET A 573 0.05 -16.79 12.03
CA MET A 573 1.23 -17.65 11.92
C MET A 573 1.63 -18.30 13.25
N GLY A 574 1.02 -17.90 14.38
CA GLY A 574 1.36 -18.36 15.72
C GLY A 574 2.69 -17.80 16.26
N LEU A 575 3.21 -16.74 15.67
CA LEU A 575 4.54 -16.19 15.98
C LEU A 575 4.53 -15.20 17.16
N THR A 576 3.37 -14.65 17.51
CA THR A 576 3.23 -13.75 18.68
C THR A 576 3.52 -14.45 20.00
N ASP A 577 3.30 -15.77 20.08
CA ASP A 577 3.55 -16.55 21.29
C ASP A 577 5.05 -16.68 21.61
N ALA A 578 5.92 -16.69 20.58
CA ALA A 578 7.36 -16.69 20.78
C ALA A 578 7.85 -15.41 21.49
N PHE A 579 7.32 -14.25 21.09
CA PHE A 579 7.59 -12.97 21.75
C PHE A 579 7.12 -12.98 23.21
N LYS A 580 5.88 -13.42 23.47
CA LYS A 580 5.34 -13.49 24.84
C LYS A 580 6.15 -14.43 25.74
N GLN A 581 6.51 -15.62 25.24
CA GLN A 581 7.31 -16.60 25.98
C GLN A 581 8.73 -16.11 26.27
N ALA A 582 9.28 -15.27 25.38
CA ALA A 582 10.55 -14.57 25.61
C ALA A 582 10.40 -13.29 26.45
N GLY A 583 9.22 -13.01 26.99
CA GLY A 583 8.98 -11.90 27.92
C GLY A 583 8.76 -10.53 27.27
N PHE A 584 8.51 -10.46 25.96
CA PHE A 584 8.17 -9.21 25.28
C PHE A 584 6.72 -8.79 25.53
N GLU A 585 6.52 -7.50 25.80
CA GLU A 585 5.22 -6.85 25.67
C GLU A 585 5.00 -6.46 24.20
N ILE A 586 3.89 -6.92 23.61
CA ILE A 586 3.50 -6.54 22.25
C ILE A 586 2.74 -5.20 22.30
N GLY A 587 3.33 -4.17 21.71
CA GLY A 587 2.76 -2.83 21.62
C GLY A 587 1.77 -2.69 20.47
N ALA A 588 0.87 -1.71 20.62
CA ALA A 588 0.02 -1.26 19.51
C ALA A 588 0.86 -0.49 18.48
N PRO A 589 0.52 -0.54 17.18
CA PRO A 589 1.26 0.18 16.14
C PRO A 589 1.48 1.65 16.48
N GLY A 590 2.67 2.15 16.21
CA GLY A 590 3.09 3.51 16.53
C GLY A 590 4.59 3.62 16.68
N CYS A 591 5.11 4.85 16.73
CA CYS A 591 6.55 5.09 16.77
C CYS A 591 7.22 4.58 18.07
N SER A 592 6.51 4.51 19.20
CA SER A 592 6.98 3.89 20.46
C SER A 592 8.37 4.44 20.87
N TYR A 593 9.26 3.58 21.37
CA TYR A 593 10.62 3.92 21.79
C TYR A 593 11.48 4.54 20.68
N CYS A 594 11.10 4.47 19.40
CA CYS A 594 11.87 5.05 18.30
C CYS A 594 12.15 6.54 18.51
N VAL A 595 11.14 7.29 18.97
CA VAL A 595 11.22 8.74 19.20
C VAL A 595 10.85 9.12 20.64
N GLY A 596 10.21 8.22 21.40
CA GLY A 596 9.94 8.40 22.82
C GLY A 596 9.03 9.59 23.16
N ILE A 597 8.02 9.88 22.32
CA ILE A 597 7.10 11.04 22.49
C ILE A 597 5.64 10.66 22.78
N ASN A 598 5.34 9.36 22.90
CA ASN A 598 4.01 8.89 23.27
C ASN A 598 3.78 8.87 24.79
N ASP A 599 4.74 9.38 25.57
CA ASP A 599 4.75 9.45 27.04
C ASP A 599 4.65 8.11 27.79
N VAL A 600 4.78 6.97 27.10
CA VAL A 600 4.77 5.64 27.73
C VAL A 600 6.05 4.87 27.43
N ASP A 601 6.35 4.72 26.15
CA ASP A 601 7.51 3.98 25.67
C ASP A 601 8.69 4.97 25.58
N VAL A 602 9.18 5.41 26.74
CA VAL A 602 10.29 6.37 26.90
C VAL A 602 11.41 5.71 27.71
N ALA A 603 12.62 5.67 27.14
CA ALA A 603 13.79 5.14 27.82
C ALA A 603 14.26 6.07 28.94
N GLY A 604 14.66 5.48 30.07
CA GLY A 604 15.16 6.19 31.23
C GLY A 604 16.56 6.77 31.03
N GLU A 605 16.91 7.72 31.88
CA GLU A 605 18.27 8.29 31.92
C GLU A 605 19.29 7.23 32.31
N GLY A 606 20.38 7.11 31.54
CA GLY A 606 21.43 6.12 31.75
C GLY A 606 21.09 4.70 31.29
N GLU A 607 19.84 4.42 30.92
CA GLU A 607 19.46 3.08 30.41
C GLU A 607 20.13 2.79 29.06
N VAL A 608 20.72 1.60 28.95
CA VAL A 608 21.36 1.08 27.73
C VAL A 608 20.39 0.17 27.00
N TRP A 609 20.01 0.57 25.80
CA TRP A 609 19.06 -0.14 24.96
C TRP A 609 19.74 -0.73 23.72
N LEU A 610 19.23 -1.88 23.27
CA LEU A 610 19.49 -2.43 21.95
C LEU A 610 18.18 -2.45 21.14
N SER A 611 18.18 -1.84 19.96
CA SER A 611 16.97 -1.55 19.21
C SER A 611 17.09 -1.86 17.72
N SER A 612 15.98 -2.28 17.08
CA SER A 612 15.91 -2.41 15.62
C SER A 612 15.49 -1.13 14.87
N GLN A 613 15.29 -0.02 15.59
CA GLN A 613 14.94 1.29 15.01
C GLN A 613 16.06 1.91 14.15
N ASN A 614 15.78 3.01 13.44
CA ASN A 614 16.71 3.68 12.53
C ASN A 614 17.66 4.73 13.16
N ARG A 615 17.28 5.41 14.25
CA ARG A 615 18.06 6.54 14.80
C ARG A 615 18.49 6.35 16.25
N ASN A 616 19.77 6.61 16.55
CA ASN A 616 20.36 6.50 17.88
C ASN A 616 20.91 7.82 18.44
N PHE A 617 20.53 8.97 17.87
CA PHE A 617 20.99 10.28 18.35
C PHE A 617 20.67 10.51 19.83
N ARG A 618 21.41 11.43 20.46
CA ARG A 618 21.18 11.84 21.86
C ARG A 618 19.72 12.21 22.08
N ASN A 619 19.16 11.72 23.19
CA ASN A 619 17.78 11.94 23.61
C ASN A 619 16.69 11.38 22.68
N ARG A 620 17.04 10.51 21.71
CA ARG A 620 16.09 10.00 20.72
C ARG A 620 15.04 9.05 21.31
N MET A 621 15.43 8.12 22.19
CA MET A 621 14.49 7.19 22.84
C MET A 621 13.91 7.74 24.16
N GLY A 622 14.50 8.83 24.66
CA GLY A 622 14.25 9.39 25.98
C GLY A 622 15.47 10.18 26.45
N LYS A 623 15.25 11.20 27.29
CA LYS A 623 16.32 12.10 27.74
C LYS A 623 17.39 11.33 28.50
N GLY A 624 18.66 11.46 28.09
CA GLY A 624 19.80 10.80 28.72
C GLY A 624 19.91 9.29 28.48
N SER A 625 19.04 8.70 27.66
CA SER A 625 19.10 7.28 27.29
C SER A 625 20.20 7.00 26.24
N ILE A 626 20.70 5.75 26.24
CA ILE A 626 21.70 5.25 25.30
C ILE A 626 21.04 4.18 24.44
N GLY A 627 20.73 4.48 23.18
CA GLY A 627 20.12 3.52 22.26
C GLY A 627 21.12 3.01 21.23
N ASN A 628 21.48 1.74 21.24
CA ASN A 628 22.28 1.11 20.19
C ASN A 628 21.37 0.45 19.16
N ILE A 629 21.79 0.41 17.89
CA ILE A 629 20.94 -0.06 16.79
C ILE A 629 21.51 -1.31 16.14
N THR A 630 20.67 -2.31 15.88
CA THR A 630 21.05 -3.53 15.12
C THR A 630 19.82 -4.13 14.42
N CYS A 631 19.91 -5.34 13.86
CA CYS A 631 18.79 -6.06 13.28
C CYS A 631 17.90 -6.72 14.33
N ALA A 632 16.63 -6.98 13.99
CA ALA A 632 15.65 -7.55 14.93
C ALA A 632 16.08 -8.95 15.44
N ALA A 633 16.78 -9.74 14.62
CA ALA A 633 17.33 -11.04 15.01
C ALA A 633 18.34 -10.92 16.16
N ALA A 634 19.25 -9.95 16.09
CA ALA A 634 20.22 -9.70 17.15
C ALA A 634 19.56 -9.20 18.45
N VAL A 635 18.56 -8.31 18.34
CA VAL A 635 17.78 -7.86 19.50
C VAL A 635 17.04 -9.04 20.15
N ALA A 636 16.43 -9.91 19.35
CA ALA A 636 15.76 -11.12 19.83
C ALA A 636 16.71 -12.05 20.59
N ALA A 637 17.88 -12.36 20.02
CA ALA A 637 18.90 -13.17 20.69
C ALA A 637 19.37 -12.55 22.01
N SER A 638 19.62 -11.24 22.01
CA SER A 638 20.12 -10.48 23.18
C SER A 638 19.09 -10.37 24.32
N SER A 639 17.80 -10.48 23.99
CA SER A 639 16.70 -10.29 24.95
C SER A 639 16.64 -11.34 26.06
N PHE A 640 17.16 -12.55 25.85
CA PHE A 640 17.11 -13.59 26.87
C PHE A 640 17.95 -13.22 28.10
N GLY A 641 19.22 -12.86 27.86
CA GLY A 641 20.20 -12.56 28.92
C GLY A 641 20.30 -11.09 29.31
N MET A 642 19.63 -10.18 28.59
CA MET A 642 19.82 -8.73 28.73
C MET A 642 21.28 -8.30 28.55
N GLU A 643 21.91 -8.90 27.56
CA GLU A 643 23.24 -8.57 27.10
C GLU A 643 23.31 -8.80 25.59
N VAL A 644 24.13 -8.01 24.90
CA VAL A 644 24.32 -8.20 23.46
C VAL A 644 24.80 -9.62 23.18
N ALA A 645 24.09 -10.32 22.30
CA ALA A 645 24.40 -11.67 21.86
C ALA A 645 24.50 -11.72 20.34
N ASP A 646 25.37 -12.60 19.84
CA ASP A 646 25.44 -12.90 18.42
C ASP A 646 24.28 -13.83 18.02
N PRO A 647 23.41 -13.44 17.07
CA PRO A 647 22.30 -14.29 16.65
C PRO A 647 22.73 -15.48 15.77
N ALA A 648 23.97 -15.53 15.26
CA ALA A 648 24.41 -16.52 14.27
C ALA A 648 24.09 -17.97 14.66
N TRP A 649 24.42 -18.37 15.88
CA TRP A 649 24.21 -19.74 16.34
C TRP A 649 22.72 -20.10 16.49
N LEU A 650 21.83 -19.13 16.74
CA LEU A 650 20.37 -19.34 16.75
C LEU A 650 19.80 -19.37 15.34
N LEU A 651 20.32 -18.54 14.44
CA LEU A 651 19.94 -18.53 13.02
C LEU A 651 20.21 -19.90 12.36
N GLU A 652 21.30 -20.56 12.72
CA GLU A 652 21.63 -21.93 12.28
C GLU A 652 20.59 -22.98 12.72
N LYS A 653 19.82 -22.72 13.78
CA LYS A 653 18.79 -23.62 14.32
C LYS A 653 17.39 -23.38 13.74
N ILE A 654 17.22 -22.38 12.88
CA ILE A 654 15.94 -22.07 12.25
C ILE A 654 15.66 -23.05 11.10
N ASP A 655 14.44 -23.60 11.09
CA ASP A 655 13.94 -24.34 9.92
C ASP A 655 13.69 -23.36 8.76
N ARG A 656 14.58 -23.40 7.76
CA ARG A 656 14.50 -22.54 6.57
C ARG A 656 13.20 -22.75 5.78
N ASN A 657 12.67 -23.97 5.74
CA ASN A 657 11.39 -24.23 5.06
C ASN A 657 10.22 -23.59 5.81
N LYS A 658 10.29 -23.50 7.15
CA LYS A 658 9.31 -22.76 7.94
C LYS A 658 9.40 -21.26 7.65
N TYR A 659 10.61 -20.69 7.66
CA TYR A 659 10.82 -19.28 7.32
C TYR A 659 10.29 -18.94 5.92
N GLU A 660 10.70 -19.69 4.90
CA GLU A 660 10.26 -19.47 3.51
C GLU A 660 8.74 -19.56 3.33
N ARG A 661 8.04 -20.41 4.09
CA ARG A 661 6.58 -20.51 4.05
C ARG A 661 5.89 -19.24 4.57
N PHE A 662 6.50 -18.53 5.51
CA PHE A 662 5.92 -17.31 6.06
C PHE A 662 6.20 -16.09 5.21
N ILE A 663 7.37 -16.02 4.56
CA ILE A 663 7.76 -14.86 3.74
C ILE A 663 7.31 -14.95 2.28
N LYS A 664 6.94 -16.14 1.78
CA LYS A 664 6.49 -16.31 0.38
C LYS A 664 5.04 -15.84 0.21
N ALA A 665 4.81 -15.06 -0.84
CA ALA A 665 3.47 -14.76 -1.35
C ALA A 665 2.70 -16.06 -1.71
N PRO A 666 1.35 -16.06 -1.68
CA PRO A 666 0.55 -17.21 -2.06
C PRO A 666 0.98 -17.83 -3.40
N LYS A 667 1.01 -19.16 -3.47
CA LYS A 667 1.35 -19.89 -4.71
C LYS A 667 0.45 -19.41 -5.87
N GLY A 668 1.07 -18.89 -6.93
CA GLY A 668 0.37 -18.40 -8.14
C GLY A 668 0.68 -16.95 -8.54
N LEU A 669 1.34 -16.17 -7.69
CA LEU A 669 1.71 -14.76 -7.95
C LEU A 669 3.11 -14.58 -8.56
N SER A 670 3.93 -15.63 -8.64
CA SER A 670 5.37 -15.56 -8.98
C SER A 670 5.70 -15.26 -10.45
N SER A 671 4.76 -14.70 -11.22
CA SER A 671 4.92 -14.43 -12.64
C SER A 671 4.20 -13.15 -13.08
N ALA A 672 4.05 -12.17 -12.19
CA ALA A 672 3.50 -10.88 -12.59
C ALA A 672 4.44 -10.24 -13.63
N THR A 673 3.97 -10.15 -14.87
CA THR A 673 4.70 -9.49 -15.96
C THR A 673 4.53 -7.99 -15.82
N PHE A 674 5.61 -7.24 -16.02
CA PHE A 674 5.59 -5.78 -16.13
C PHE A 674 6.27 -5.37 -17.44
N GLU A 675 5.91 -4.19 -17.93
CA GLU A 675 6.50 -3.60 -19.13
C GLU A 675 7.37 -2.41 -18.73
N VAL A 676 8.57 -2.32 -19.32
CA VAL A 676 9.45 -1.17 -19.11
C VAL A 676 8.87 0.01 -19.87
N ALA A 677 8.64 1.11 -19.16
CA ALA A 677 8.12 2.36 -19.70
C ALA A 677 9.28 3.33 -20.03
N GLU A 678 9.01 4.29 -20.91
CA GLU A 678 9.87 5.46 -21.14
C GLU A 678 9.12 6.75 -20.74
N PRO A 679 9.83 7.81 -20.29
CA PRO A 679 9.20 9.04 -19.83
C PRO A 679 8.34 9.72 -20.89
N GLN A 680 7.13 10.10 -20.49
CA GLN A 680 6.21 10.92 -21.30
C GLN A 680 5.89 12.22 -20.55
N PRO A 681 6.75 13.26 -20.61
CA PRO A 681 6.54 14.54 -19.95
C PRO A 681 5.38 15.33 -20.54
N ASP A 682 4.76 16.20 -19.74
CA ASP A 682 3.89 17.25 -20.26
C ASP A 682 4.74 18.43 -20.75
N MET A 683 4.88 18.53 -22.07
CA MET A 683 5.64 19.58 -22.76
C MET A 683 4.81 20.85 -22.98
N SER A 684 3.53 20.86 -22.62
CA SER A 684 2.69 22.06 -22.69
C SER A 684 3.09 23.04 -21.58
N VAL A 685 3.02 24.35 -21.87
CA VAL A 685 3.37 25.39 -20.90
C VAL A 685 2.45 25.23 -19.69
N ALA A 686 3.04 25.21 -18.49
CA ALA A 686 2.36 24.97 -17.22
C ALA A 686 0.96 25.61 -17.14
N SER A 687 0.01 24.84 -16.64
CA SER A 687 -1.39 25.20 -16.41
C SER A 687 -1.54 26.62 -15.85
N SER A 688 -2.54 27.33 -16.37
CA SER A 688 -3.04 28.63 -15.91
C SER A 688 -3.51 28.67 -14.44
N ALA A 689 -3.39 27.57 -13.70
CA ALA A 689 -3.72 27.47 -12.27
C ALA A 689 -2.94 28.45 -11.37
N LEU A 690 -1.82 29.01 -11.83
CA LEU A 690 -1.09 30.08 -11.13
C LEU A 690 -1.57 31.50 -11.47
N GLN A 691 -2.44 31.69 -12.46
CA GLN A 691 -3.02 33.00 -12.81
C GLN A 691 -4.37 33.28 -12.14
N THR A 692 -5.05 32.27 -11.60
CA THR A 692 -6.41 32.42 -11.01
C THR A 692 -6.43 32.80 -9.53
N VAL A 693 -5.29 32.98 -8.85
CA VAL A 693 -5.25 33.42 -7.43
C VAL A 693 -5.64 34.90 -7.26
N GLY A 694 -5.89 35.64 -8.35
CA GLY A 694 -6.20 37.08 -8.30
C GLY A 694 -7.61 37.50 -8.74
N GLN A 695 -8.38 36.65 -9.42
CA GLN A 695 -9.70 37.03 -9.94
C GLN A 695 -10.59 35.80 -10.09
N GLU A 696 -11.36 35.48 -9.05
CA GLU A 696 -12.65 34.81 -9.21
C GLU A 696 -13.55 35.21 -8.04
N GLY A 697 -14.33 36.26 -8.25
CA GLY A 697 -15.60 36.39 -7.56
C GLY A 697 -16.44 35.18 -7.96
N LEU A 698 -16.99 34.50 -6.95
CA LEU A 698 -17.95 33.40 -7.03
C LEU A 698 -18.83 33.46 -8.29
N ALA A 699 -18.35 32.85 -9.38
CA ALA A 699 -19.24 32.45 -10.45
C ALA A 699 -20.00 31.23 -9.90
N PRO A 700 -21.33 31.27 -9.81
CA PRO A 700 -22.08 30.12 -9.35
C PRO A 700 -21.78 28.98 -10.32
N VAL A 701 -21.18 27.91 -9.79
CA VAL A 701 -21.15 26.61 -10.44
C VAL A 701 -22.60 26.36 -10.86
N SER A 702 -22.88 26.36 -12.17
CA SER A 702 -24.17 25.91 -12.63
C SER A 702 -24.20 24.43 -12.31
N SER A 703 -24.71 24.10 -11.11
CA SER A 703 -25.11 22.77 -10.77
C SER A 703 -26.25 22.45 -11.74
N VAL A 704 -25.89 21.90 -12.89
CA VAL A 704 -26.81 21.04 -13.60
C VAL A 704 -26.95 19.84 -12.69
N SER A 705 -27.74 19.98 -11.63
CA SER A 705 -28.29 18.86 -10.90
C SER A 705 -28.99 18.04 -11.96
N ARG A 706 -28.32 16.97 -12.42
CA ARG A 706 -28.98 15.94 -13.18
C ARG A 706 -29.86 15.23 -12.18
N VAL A 707 -31.01 15.82 -11.90
CA VAL A 707 -32.07 15.18 -11.13
C VAL A 707 -32.51 13.99 -11.96
N VAL A 708 -31.99 12.81 -11.62
CA VAL A 708 -32.52 11.54 -12.13
C VAL A 708 -33.90 11.38 -11.51
N ARG A 709 -34.94 11.66 -12.30
CA ARG A 709 -36.33 11.47 -11.87
C ARG A 709 -36.74 10.04 -12.24
N SER A 710 -36.93 9.19 -11.24
CA SER A 710 -37.60 7.91 -11.40
C SER A 710 -39.11 8.07 -11.10
N LYS A 711 -39.93 7.24 -11.73
CA LYS A 711 -41.32 7.00 -11.31
C LYS A 711 -41.36 5.60 -10.73
N VAL A 712 -41.70 5.48 -9.45
CA VAL A 712 -42.04 4.20 -8.84
C VAL A 712 -43.42 3.80 -9.34
N GLN A 713 -43.54 2.66 -9.99
CA GLN A 713 -44.81 2.18 -10.52
C GLN A 713 -45.18 0.88 -9.80
N ARG A 714 -46.20 0.95 -8.93
CA ARG A 714 -46.75 -0.22 -8.25
C ARG A 714 -47.60 -1.03 -9.21
N PHE A 715 -47.20 -2.27 -9.47
CA PHE A 715 -47.96 -3.18 -10.34
C PHE A 715 -48.99 -4.04 -9.58
N ALA A 716 -48.96 -4.06 -8.24
CA ALA A 716 -49.98 -4.60 -7.32
C ALA A 716 -49.56 -4.31 -5.86
N GLU A 717 -50.31 -4.78 -4.87
CA GLU A 717 -49.97 -4.66 -3.43
C GLU A 717 -48.63 -5.31 -3.02
N ASN A 718 -47.95 -6.02 -3.93
CA ASN A 718 -46.84 -6.91 -3.58
C ASN A 718 -45.63 -6.92 -4.55
N VAL A 719 -45.57 -6.02 -5.53
CA VAL A 719 -44.42 -5.90 -6.45
C VAL A 719 -44.08 -4.43 -6.64
N ASP A 720 -42.97 -3.98 -6.05
CA ASP A 720 -42.34 -2.69 -6.29
C ASP A 720 -41.14 -2.94 -7.22
N THR A 721 -41.16 -2.36 -8.44
CA THR A 721 -40.02 -2.30 -9.38
C THR A 721 -39.54 -0.88 -9.53
#